data_AF-A0A3B3TG78-F1
#
_entry.id   AF-A0A3B3TG78-F1
#
_cell.length_a   1.000
_cell.length_b   1.000
_cell.length_c   1.000
_cell.angle_alpha   90.00
_cell.angle_beta   90.00
_cell.angle_gamma   90.00
#
_symmetry.space_group_name_H-M   'P 1'
#
loop_
_entity.id
_entity.type
_entity.pdbx_description
1 polymer ?
#
loop_
_entity_poly.entity_id
_entity_poly.type
_entity_poly.pdbx_seq_one_letter_code
_entity_poly.pdbx_strand_id
1 'polypeptide(L)'
;MAPLRFDGKVVLVTGAGGGLGREYALAFADRGALVVVNDLGGDIKGDGKSSSAADKVVAEIKGSGGQAVANYDSVENGEKLIQAALDAFGRIDIVINNAGILRDRSFARTSDLDWDLIHRVHLRGSFQVTRAAWNHMRKQKFGRIIMTTSTAGIYGNFGQANYSAAKLGLLGLSNTLAIEGQKYNIHCNSIAPTASSRLTQTVMPPVRWERTPGAVLQSRSQPMTPEAVRDRWDQICDFRNAVKPTSIQEALNTVIEALSDKNSENLVSNPTSAFTSTTPGGSSPLAAIGQKLPDISFSYSNMHCILYALGVGMSTKEPDHLRFLYEGHEDFCCLPTFGVIPSQASMMEGGLSSIPDLNIDLTQLLHGEQYLELYRPLPISGTLTSRSTVADVLDKGSGAVILLDVHTYHGEELVCFNQFSLFIMGMGGFGGKRSSSKAKETVPPPTRAPDAVLSDVTSRDQAALYRLSGDWNPLHIDPSFAAMGGFKTPILHGLCSFGFAARHVLKQYAKNDVSKFKAIKVRFVKPVLPGQTIQTEMWKDGSRIHLQCKVKETGDVVLAGAYVDLQNVVDVKVDKVPEVGKLQSDLVFAEIGRRIKDMGAELVKKINAVFEWEIIQGGQTAARWTIDLKSGTGSLQKGPYSGKPDVTFTLSDEDFMDVVQGKLNPQKAFFTGKLKLRGNIVLSQKLEVILKDYAKL
;
A
#
# COMPACT_ATOMS: atom_id res chain seq x y z
N MET A 1 23.95 13.32 13.91
CA MET A 1 23.13 13.02 15.10
C MET A 1 24.04 12.61 16.24
N ALA A 2 23.76 13.00 17.47
CA ALA A 2 24.50 12.51 18.62
C ALA A 2 24.24 10.99 18.79
N PRO A 3 25.25 10.19 19.18
CA PRO A 3 25.07 8.76 19.40
C PRO A 3 24.14 8.51 20.60
N LEU A 4 23.30 7.47 20.51
CA LEU A 4 22.43 7.03 21.61
C LEU A 4 23.27 6.38 22.73
N ARG A 5 23.01 6.76 23.99
CA ARG A 5 23.79 6.37 25.17
C ARG A 5 22.91 5.85 26.31
N PHE A 6 23.55 5.24 27.31
CA PHE A 6 22.94 4.67 28.52
C PHE A 6 23.55 5.24 29.81
N ASP A 7 24.02 6.48 29.76
CA ASP A 7 24.69 7.12 30.89
C ASP A 7 23.80 7.09 32.16
N GLY A 8 24.38 6.66 33.28
CA GLY A 8 23.69 6.55 34.57
C GLY A 8 22.70 5.38 34.69
N LYS A 9 22.63 4.47 33.71
CA LYS A 9 21.81 3.26 33.77
C LYS A 9 22.61 2.05 34.24
N VAL A 10 22.01 1.26 35.14
CA VAL A 10 22.60 0.01 35.61
C VAL A 10 21.97 -1.18 34.90
N VAL A 11 22.82 -2.01 34.30
CA VAL A 11 22.44 -3.15 33.47
C VAL A 11 22.99 -4.43 34.08
N LEU A 12 22.11 -5.38 34.39
CA LEU A 12 22.50 -6.73 34.80
C LEU A 12 22.29 -7.70 33.64
N VAL A 13 23.34 -8.43 33.26
CA VAL A 13 23.30 -9.45 32.20
C VAL A 13 23.67 -10.81 32.80
N THR A 14 22.77 -11.79 32.70
CA THR A 14 23.04 -13.16 33.16
C THR A 14 23.64 -14.03 32.05
N GLY A 15 24.56 -14.93 32.42
CA GLY A 15 25.34 -15.71 31.44
C GLY A 15 26.23 -14.82 30.58
N ALA A 16 26.86 -13.81 31.20
CA ALA A 16 27.61 -12.77 30.52
C ALA A 16 29.10 -13.09 30.35
N GLY A 17 29.57 -14.26 30.79
CA GLY A 17 30.96 -14.68 30.66
C GLY A 17 31.36 -15.08 29.23
N GLY A 18 30.39 -15.29 28.32
CA GLY A 18 30.63 -15.64 26.93
C GLY A 18 29.42 -15.44 26.02
N GLY A 19 29.61 -15.69 24.71
CA GLY A 19 28.54 -15.65 23.71
C GLY A 19 27.77 -14.32 23.68
N LEU A 20 26.44 -14.42 23.50
CA LEU A 20 25.55 -13.24 23.42
C LEU A 20 25.59 -12.37 24.67
N GLY A 21 25.66 -12.97 25.87
CA GLY A 21 25.69 -12.23 27.13
C GLY A 21 26.91 -11.33 27.24
N ARG A 22 28.08 -11.82 26.81
CA ARG A 22 29.31 -11.01 26.75
C ARG A 22 29.15 -9.81 25.81
N GLU A 23 28.62 -10.03 24.62
CA GLU A 23 28.43 -8.96 23.64
C GLU A 23 27.43 -7.89 24.13
N TYR A 24 26.36 -8.30 24.82
CA TYR A 24 25.46 -7.35 25.47
C TYR A 24 26.21 -6.52 26.51
N ALA A 25 26.97 -7.16 27.40
CA ALA A 25 27.70 -6.47 28.47
C ALA A 25 28.69 -5.43 27.91
N LEU A 26 29.47 -5.79 26.89
CA LEU A 26 30.42 -4.88 26.23
C LEU A 26 29.70 -3.72 25.53
N ALA A 27 28.63 -4.01 24.77
CA ALA A 27 27.91 -3.00 24.01
C ALA A 27 27.20 -1.96 24.91
N PHE A 28 26.70 -2.38 26.07
CA PHE A 28 26.14 -1.47 27.07
C PHE A 28 27.22 -0.62 27.74
N ALA A 29 28.35 -1.22 28.12
CA ALA A 29 29.45 -0.50 28.75
C ALA A 29 30.06 0.57 27.82
N ASP A 30 30.28 0.23 26.54
CA ASP A 30 30.79 1.15 25.51
C ASP A 30 29.89 2.40 25.33
N ARG A 31 28.60 2.26 25.67
CA ARG A 31 27.61 3.35 25.60
C ARG A 31 27.32 4.01 26.95
N GLY A 32 28.19 3.81 27.95
CA GLY A 32 28.17 4.51 29.23
C GLY A 32 27.32 3.88 30.33
N ALA A 33 26.80 2.66 30.12
CA ALA A 33 26.10 1.94 31.19
C ALA A 33 27.07 1.41 32.26
N LEU A 34 26.54 1.26 33.48
CA LEU A 34 27.20 0.55 34.58
C LEU A 34 26.74 -0.91 34.54
N VAL A 35 27.67 -1.86 34.41
CA VAL A 35 27.31 -3.25 34.06
C VAL A 35 27.61 -4.24 35.18
N VAL A 36 26.63 -5.07 35.53
CA VAL A 36 26.82 -6.27 36.36
C VAL A 36 26.91 -7.48 35.44
N VAL A 37 28.10 -8.08 35.40
CA VAL A 37 28.42 -9.27 34.60
C VAL A 37 28.19 -10.50 35.48
N ASN A 38 27.02 -11.14 35.34
CA ASN A 38 26.72 -12.37 36.05
C ASN A 38 27.11 -13.60 35.21
N ASP A 39 27.95 -14.46 35.77
CA ASP A 39 28.21 -15.80 35.23
C ASP A 39 28.65 -16.76 36.34
N LEU A 40 27.98 -17.92 36.44
CA LEU A 40 28.32 -18.97 37.42
C LEU A 40 29.62 -19.71 37.05
N GLY A 41 30.01 -19.65 35.76
CA GLY A 41 31.17 -20.34 35.20
C GLY A 41 30.99 -21.85 35.08
N GLY A 42 29.75 -22.32 34.93
CA GLY A 42 29.46 -23.70 34.55
C GLY A 42 29.62 -23.91 33.04
N ASP A 43 29.81 -25.16 32.62
CA ASP A 43 29.87 -25.52 31.20
C ASP A 43 28.48 -25.47 30.53
N ILE A 44 28.42 -25.76 29.22
CA ILE A 44 27.17 -25.77 28.45
C ILE A 44 26.13 -26.78 28.96
N LYS A 45 26.53 -27.78 29.77
CA LYS A 45 25.64 -28.78 30.39
C LYS A 45 25.22 -28.40 31.80
N GLY A 46 25.76 -27.31 32.35
CA GLY A 46 25.50 -26.81 33.70
C GLY A 46 26.40 -27.40 34.78
N ASP A 47 27.53 -28.01 34.42
CA ASP A 47 28.46 -28.63 35.37
C ASP A 47 29.64 -27.67 35.70
N GLY A 48 30.12 -27.70 36.95
CA GLY A 48 31.26 -26.88 37.42
C GLY A 48 30.91 -25.46 37.88
N LYS A 49 31.90 -24.76 38.45
CA LYS A 49 31.84 -23.32 38.82
C LYS A 49 33.21 -22.67 38.61
N SER A 50 33.26 -21.48 38.02
CA SER A 50 34.49 -20.72 37.81
C SER A 50 34.22 -19.22 37.81
N SER A 51 34.97 -18.43 38.57
CA SER A 51 34.86 -16.97 38.51
C SER A 51 35.45 -16.38 37.22
N SER A 52 36.36 -17.13 36.57
CA SER A 52 37.25 -16.61 35.53
C SER A 52 36.53 -16.05 34.29
N ALA A 53 35.33 -16.53 33.97
CA ALA A 53 34.59 -16.07 32.80
C ALA A 53 34.04 -14.65 32.99
N ALA A 54 33.36 -14.39 34.11
CA ALA A 54 32.85 -13.06 34.44
C ALA A 54 34.01 -12.07 34.70
N ASP A 55 35.07 -12.52 35.40
CA ASP A 55 36.26 -11.70 35.68
C ASP A 55 36.92 -11.15 34.40
N LYS A 56 37.07 -12.00 33.38
CA LYS A 56 37.66 -11.59 32.09
C LYS A 56 36.85 -10.50 31.41
N VAL A 57 35.52 -10.63 31.37
CA VAL A 57 34.64 -9.62 30.74
C VAL A 57 34.64 -8.32 31.54
N VAL A 58 34.67 -8.38 32.87
CA VAL A 58 34.82 -7.17 33.70
C VAL A 58 36.17 -6.48 33.46
N ALA A 59 37.26 -7.25 33.37
CA ALA A 59 38.58 -6.70 33.08
C ALA A 59 38.62 -6.02 31.69
N GLU A 60 37.97 -6.62 30.69
CA GLU A 60 37.86 -6.07 29.35
C GLU A 60 37.04 -4.76 29.31
N ILE A 61 35.89 -4.73 29.99
CA ILE A 61 35.08 -3.52 30.12
C ILE A 61 35.89 -2.40 30.79
N LYS A 62 36.57 -2.70 31.90
CA LYS A 62 37.40 -1.72 32.62
C LYS A 62 38.60 -1.26 31.78
N GLY A 63 39.25 -2.18 31.06
CA GLY A 63 40.35 -1.86 30.15
C GLY A 63 39.93 -0.93 29.01
N SER A 64 38.65 -0.95 28.64
CA SER A 64 38.05 -0.05 27.63
C SER A 64 37.47 1.25 28.23
N GLY A 65 37.69 1.51 29.51
CA GLY A 65 37.22 2.72 30.21
C GLY A 65 35.77 2.66 30.72
N GLY A 66 35.12 1.50 30.64
CA GLY A 66 33.77 1.28 31.19
C GLY A 66 33.79 0.88 32.67
N GLN A 67 32.60 0.81 33.27
CA GLN A 67 32.43 0.41 34.68
C GLN A 67 31.64 -0.89 34.79
N ALA A 68 32.23 -1.90 35.44
CA ALA A 68 31.57 -3.17 35.66
C ALA A 68 32.00 -3.87 36.96
N VAL A 69 31.10 -4.71 37.49
CA VAL A 69 31.36 -5.66 38.59
C VAL A 69 30.93 -7.07 38.21
N ALA A 70 31.64 -8.07 38.73
CA ALA A 70 31.31 -9.47 38.49
C ALA A 70 30.34 -9.99 39.57
N ASN A 71 29.48 -10.92 39.18
CA ASN A 71 28.67 -11.71 40.11
C ASN A 71 28.73 -13.20 39.71
N TYR A 72 28.90 -14.08 40.70
CA TYR A 72 29.11 -15.53 40.50
C TYR A 72 27.94 -16.39 41.00
N ASP A 73 26.83 -15.77 41.37
CA ASP A 73 25.68 -16.49 41.89
C ASP A 73 24.88 -17.15 40.78
N SER A 74 24.26 -18.30 41.09
CA SER A 74 23.26 -18.90 40.21
C SER A 74 22.06 -17.97 40.07
N VAL A 75 21.48 -17.91 38.86
CA VAL A 75 20.24 -17.19 38.57
C VAL A 75 19.04 -17.63 39.41
N GLU A 76 19.10 -18.80 40.04
CA GLU A 76 18.11 -19.24 41.02
C GLU A 76 18.07 -18.34 42.28
N ASN A 77 19.18 -17.66 42.57
CA ASN A 77 19.36 -16.74 43.70
C ASN A 77 19.25 -15.27 43.25
N GLY A 78 18.18 -14.93 42.52
CA GLY A 78 18.01 -13.61 41.90
C GLY A 78 18.22 -12.42 42.83
N GLU A 79 17.89 -12.54 44.12
CA GLU A 79 18.12 -11.49 45.12
C GLU A 79 19.61 -11.11 45.25
N LYS A 80 20.52 -12.08 45.21
CA LYS A 80 21.97 -11.82 45.31
C LYS A 80 22.50 -11.09 44.09
N LEU A 81 21.98 -11.42 42.90
CA LEU A 81 22.35 -10.77 41.64
C LEU A 81 21.93 -9.29 41.67
N ILE A 82 20.69 -9.02 42.11
CA ILE A 82 20.19 -7.65 42.23
C ILE A 82 20.91 -6.91 43.35
N GLN A 83 21.21 -7.56 44.48
CA GLN A 83 21.97 -6.95 45.57
C GLN A 83 23.36 -6.51 45.10
N ALA A 84 24.06 -7.31 44.27
CA ALA A 84 25.34 -6.91 43.70
C ALA A 84 25.23 -5.61 42.85
N ALA A 85 24.13 -5.41 42.13
CA ALA A 85 23.88 -4.17 41.40
C ALA A 85 23.64 -2.98 42.35
N LEU A 86 22.87 -3.20 43.43
CA LEU A 86 22.58 -2.18 44.43
C LEU A 86 23.82 -1.80 45.24
N ASP A 87 24.65 -2.76 45.63
CA ASP A 87 25.87 -2.50 46.40
C ASP A 87 26.91 -1.74 45.57
N ALA A 88 27.07 -2.10 44.29
CA ALA A 88 28.04 -1.47 43.41
C ALA A 88 27.59 -0.11 42.88
N PHE A 89 26.30 0.03 42.54
CA PHE A 89 25.82 1.17 41.74
C PHE A 89 24.53 1.81 42.28
N GLY A 90 23.96 1.31 43.38
CA GLY A 90 22.81 1.89 44.08
C GLY A 90 21.44 1.72 43.39
N ARG A 91 21.39 1.08 42.21
CA ARG A 91 20.16 0.94 41.41
C ARG A 91 20.22 -0.25 40.45
N ILE A 92 19.07 -0.57 39.85
CA ILE A 92 18.94 -1.50 38.72
C ILE A 92 17.88 -0.97 37.74
N ASP A 93 18.24 -0.85 36.46
CA ASP A 93 17.38 -0.29 35.41
C ASP A 93 17.05 -1.31 34.32
N ILE A 94 18.01 -2.16 33.97
CA ILE A 94 17.89 -3.11 32.86
C ILE A 94 18.32 -4.50 33.33
N VAL A 95 17.49 -5.51 33.05
CA VAL A 95 17.81 -6.92 33.31
C VAL A 95 17.71 -7.71 32.01
N ILE A 96 18.79 -8.38 31.64
CA ILE A 96 18.86 -9.26 30.47
C ILE A 96 19.01 -10.69 30.96
N ASN A 97 17.90 -11.42 30.96
CA ASN A 97 17.86 -12.83 31.31
C ASN A 97 18.34 -13.67 30.11
N ASN A 98 19.64 -13.96 30.10
CA ASN A 98 20.32 -14.67 29.01
C ASN A 98 20.96 -16.00 29.43
N ALA A 99 21.22 -16.21 30.73
CA ALA A 99 21.80 -17.47 31.23
C ALA A 99 21.02 -18.71 30.76
N GLY A 100 21.76 -19.76 30.45
CA GLY A 100 21.19 -20.98 29.91
C GLY A 100 22.17 -22.13 29.81
N ILE A 101 21.62 -23.35 29.76
CA ILE A 101 22.34 -24.61 29.62
C ILE A 101 21.58 -25.52 28.63
N LEU A 102 22.18 -26.63 28.21
CA LEU A 102 21.56 -27.61 27.31
C LEU A 102 21.64 -29.03 27.91
N ARG A 103 20.53 -29.76 27.78
CA ARG A 103 20.38 -31.18 28.16
C ARG A 103 19.55 -31.90 27.10
N ASP A 104 20.10 -31.95 25.90
CA ASP A 104 19.39 -32.46 24.72
C ASP A 104 19.25 -33.99 24.79
N ARG A 105 18.01 -34.45 24.84
CA ARG A 105 17.59 -35.85 24.91
C ARG A 105 16.29 -36.03 24.15
N SER A 106 16.14 -37.15 23.45
CA SER A 106 14.81 -37.51 22.93
C SER A 106 13.80 -37.58 24.09
N PHE A 107 12.52 -37.32 23.81
CA PHE A 107 11.50 -37.24 24.86
C PHE A 107 11.51 -38.49 25.76
N ALA A 108 11.57 -39.69 25.16
CA ALA A 108 11.62 -40.96 25.88
C ALA A 108 12.90 -41.19 26.72
N ARG A 109 13.96 -40.40 26.51
CA ARG A 109 15.25 -40.51 27.23
C ARG A 109 15.55 -39.29 28.11
N THR A 110 14.61 -38.38 28.26
CA THR A 110 14.76 -37.21 29.13
C THR A 110 14.53 -37.66 30.56
N SER A 111 15.53 -37.50 31.44
CA SER A 111 15.37 -37.76 32.87
C SER A 111 14.69 -36.58 33.57
N ASP A 112 14.12 -36.82 34.76
CA ASP A 112 13.57 -35.75 35.60
C ASP A 112 14.64 -34.68 35.92
N LEU A 113 15.89 -35.11 36.15
CA LEU A 113 17.00 -34.19 36.39
C LEU A 113 17.29 -33.30 35.17
N ASP A 114 17.29 -33.87 33.96
CA ASP A 114 17.49 -33.11 32.73
C ASP A 114 16.34 -32.12 32.48
N TRP A 115 15.11 -32.50 32.83
CA TRP A 115 13.94 -31.62 32.75
C TRP A 115 14.03 -30.47 33.76
N ASP A 116 14.26 -30.80 35.04
CA ASP A 116 14.25 -29.86 36.14
C ASP A 116 15.40 -28.88 36.06
N LEU A 117 16.60 -29.30 35.67
CA LEU A 117 17.75 -28.41 35.57
C LEU A 117 17.52 -27.34 34.49
N ILE A 118 16.97 -27.73 33.34
CA ILE A 118 16.62 -26.79 32.26
C ILE A 118 15.56 -25.79 32.74
N HIS A 119 14.49 -26.25 33.39
CA HIS A 119 13.45 -25.35 33.90
C HIS A 119 13.96 -24.44 35.03
N ARG A 120 14.82 -24.95 35.91
CA ARG A 120 15.42 -24.17 37.01
C ARG A 120 16.30 -23.04 36.51
N VAL A 121 17.18 -23.31 35.55
CA VAL A 121 18.10 -22.27 35.03
C VAL A 121 17.37 -21.30 34.12
N HIS A 122 16.58 -21.78 33.16
CA HIS A 122 15.97 -20.92 32.15
C HIS A 122 14.75 -20.17 32.68
N LEU A 123 13.66 -20.89 32.96
CA LEU A 123 12.37 -20.26 33.26
C LEU A 123 12.33 -19.74 34.69
N ARG A 124 12.62 -20.61 35.66
CA ARG A 124 12.59 -20.23 37.09
C ARG A 124 13.68 -19.22 37.41
N GLY A 125 14.89 -19.40 36.89
CA GLY A 125 15.99 -18.45 37.07
C GLY A 125 15.63 -17.05 36.58
N SER A 126 15.12 -16.92 35.35
CA SER A 126 14.68 -15.63 34.81
C SER A 126 13.56 -15.00 35.65
N PHE A 127 12.62 -15.82 36.13
CA PHE A 127 11.58 -15.38 37.07
C PHE A 127 12.19 -14.84 38.38
N GLN A 128 13.13 -15.56 39.00
CA GLN A 128 13.73 -15.17 40.28
C GLN A 128 14.49 -13.84 40.17
N VAL A 129 15.32 -13.69 39.14
CA VAL A 129 16.08 -12.44 38.89
C VAL A 129 15.13 -11.28 38.62
N THR A 130 14.13 -11.49 37.77
CA THR A 130 13.16 -10.44 37.42
C THR A 130 12.30 -10.05 38.62
N ARG A 131 11.85 -11.02 39.43
CA ARG A 131 11.09 -10.79 40.66
C ARG A 131 11.88 -9.94 41.66
N ALA A 132 13.17 -10.26 41.83
CA ALA A 132 14.05 -9.49 42.70
C ALA A 132 14.21 -8.03 42.23
N ALA A 133 14.30 -7.80 40.91
CA ALA A 133 14.43 -6.45 40.35
C ALA A 133 13.13 -5.62 40.39
N TRP A 134 11.97 -6.30 40.34
CA TRP A 134 10.68 -5.70 40.02
C TRP A 134 10.30 -4.50 40.91
N ASN A 135 10.40 -4.66 42.23
CA ASN A 135 10.02 -3.61 43.16
C ASN A 135 10.96 -2.40 43.10
N HIS A 136 12.24 -2.59 42.75
CA HIS A 136 13.18 -1.49 42.53
C HIS A 136 12.82 -0.71 41.27
N MET A 137 12.56 -1.39 40.16
CA MET A 137 12.12 -0.76 38.90
C MET A 137 10.78 -0.03 39.07
N ARG A 138 9.84 -0.63 39.82
CA ARG A 138 8.52 -0.04 40.10
C ARG A 138 8.62 1.25 40.89
N LYS A 139 9.47 1.29 41.93
CA LYS A 139 9.75 2.51 42.71
C LYS A 139 10.41 3.59 41.85
N GLN A 140 11.32 3.19 40.95
CA GLN A 140 12.01 4.11 40.03
C GLN A 140 11.16 4.60 38.86
N LYS A 141 9.98 4.00 38.61
CA LYS A 141 9.15 4.22 37.41
C LYS A 141 9.96 4.06 36.10
N PHE A 142 10.88 3.11 36.09
CA PHE A 142 11.68 2.76 34.93
C PHE A 142 12.18 1.32 35.07
N GLY A 143 11.99 0.53 34.01
CA GLY A 143 12.57 -0.81 33.91
C GLY A 143 12.57 -1.32 32.47
N ARG A 144 13.64 -2.01 32.07
CA ARG A 144 13.71 -2.73 30.79
C ARG A 144 14.14 -4.17 31.06
N ILE A 145 13.30 -5.13 30.71
CA ILE A 145 13.55 -6.55 30.93
C ILE A 145 13.56 -7.26 29.58
N ILE A 146 14.59 -8.06 29.36
CA ILE A 146 14.70 -8.94 28.18
C ILE A 146 14.70 -10.39 28.64
N MET A 147 13.83 -11.19 28.04
CA MET A 147 13.80 -12.64 28.17
C MET A 147 14.38 -13.29 26.92
N THR A 148 15.28 -14.25 27.09
CA THR A 148 15.88 -14.96 25.95
C THR A 148 15.08 -16.24 25.65
N THR A 149 14.16 -16.17 24.69
CA THR A 149 13.46 -17.33 24.12
C THR A 149 14.29 -17.97 22.98
N SER A 150 13.70 -18.84 22.16
CA SER A 150 14.38 -19.53 21.06
C SER A 150 13.40 -19.99 19.99
N THR A 151 13.86 -20.09 18.75
CA THR A 151 13.13 -20.76 17.66
C THR A 151 12.81 -22.22 17.99
N ALA A 152 13.66 -22.91 18.77
CA ALA A 152 13.34 -24.26 19.26
C ALA A 152 12.10 -24.26 20.17
N GLY A 153 11.85 -23.18 20.92
CA GLY A 153 10.61 -23.01 21.68
C GLY A 153 9.41 -22.70 20.78
N ILE A 154 9.60 -21.87 19.76
CA ILE A 154 8.53 -21.40 18.87
C ILE A 154 8.05 -22.49 17.91
N TYR A 155 8.98 -23.24 17.30
CA TYR A 155 8.68 -24.21 16.24
C TYR A 155 8.83 -25.67 16.68
N GLY A 156 9.40 -25.89 17.87
CA GLY A 156 9.89 -27.21 18.27
C GLY A 156 11.25 -27.54 17.66
N ASN A 157 12.00 -28.41 18.33
CA ASN A 157 13.21 -29.02 17.79
C ASN A 157 13.36 -30.44 18.35
N PHE A 158 13.80 -31.38 17.52
CA PHE A 158 13.93 -32.78 17.93
C PHE A 158 14.93 -32.90 19.09
N GLY A 159 14.56 -33.63 20.14
CA GLY A 159 15.43 -33.89 21.29
C GLY A 159 15.57 -32.73 22.28
N GLN A 160 14.67 -31.74 22.24
CA GLN A 160 14.75 -30.54 23.08
C GLN A 160 13.45 -30.20 23.81
N ALA A 161 12.60 -31.18 24.12
CA ALA A 161 11.28 -30.93 24.72
C ALA A 161 11.34 -30.09 26.01
N ASN A 162 12.29 -30.39 26.91
CA ASN A 162 12.59 -29.62 28.12
C ASN A 162 12.98 -28.17 27.82
N TYR A 163 13.89 -27.97 26.85
CA TYR A 163 14.40 -26.65 26.46
C TYR A 163 13.34 -25.82 25.73
N SER A 164 12.61 -26.41 24.79
CA SER A 164 11.51 -25.78 24.06
C SER A 164 10.41 -25.32 25.02
N ALA A 165 10.01 -26.17 25.98
CA ALA A 165 9.02 -25.83 27.00
C ALA A 165 9.47 -24.64 27.86
N ALA A 166 10.70 -24.67 28.38
CA ALA A 166 11.23 -23.58 29.18
C ALA A 166 11.34 -22.27 28.38
N LYS A 167 11.77 -22.32 27.11
CA LYS A 167 11.96 -21.14 26.26
C LYS A 167 10.65 -20.50 25.84
N LEU A 168 9.61 -21.28 25.54
CA LEU A 168 8.30 -20.71 25.24
C LEU A 168 7.56 -20.25 26.52
N GLY A 169 7.84 -20.89 27.67
CA GLY A 169 7.42 -20.40 28.97
C GLY A 169 7.94 -19.00 29.28
N LEU A 170 9.16 -18.65 28.85
CA LEU A 170 9.72 -17.30 28.97
C LEU A 170 8.95 -16.26 28.14
N LEU A 171 8.45 -16.64 26.96
CA LEU A 171 7.59 -15.77 26.15
C LEU A 171 6.27 -15.50 26.87
N GLY A 172 5.64 -16.54 27.42
CA GLY A 172 4.43 -16.39 28.23
C GLY A 172 4.64 -15.48 29.45
N LEU A 173 5.72 -15.68 30.19
CA LEU A 173 6.10 -14.82 31.31
C LEU A 173 6.31 -13.36 30.87
N SER A 174 7.02 -13.15 29.76
CA SER A 174 7.27 -11.81 29.22
C SER A 174 5.98 -11.09 28.84
N ASN A 175 5.02 -11.79 28.22
CA ASN A 175 3.74 -11.20 27.81
C ASN A 175 2.96 -10.65 29.01
N THR A 176 2.87 -11.43 30.09
CA THR A 176 2.18 -11.00 31.31
C THR A 176 2.91 -9.83 31.99
N LEU A 177 4.24 -9.90 32.13
CA LEU A 177 5.01 -8.83 32.76
C LEU A 177 4.99 -7.52 31.96
N ALA A 178 4.90 -7.58 30.62
CA ALA A 178 4.74 -6.38 29.80
C ALA A 178 3.46 -5.61 30.15
N ILE A 179 2.36 -6.34 30.40
CA ILE A 179 1.06 -5.76 30.78
C ILE A 179 1.14 -5.22 32.22
N GLU A 180 1.63 -6.02 33.17
CA GLU A 180 1.72 -5.61 34.58
C GLU A 180 2.65 -4.40 34.81
N GLY A 181 3.71 -4.30 34.00
CA GLY A 181 4.74 -3.27 34.11
C GLY A 181 4.39 -1.93 33.43
N GLN A 182 3.45 -1.93 32.48
CA GLN A 182 3.19 -0.79 31.59
C GLN A 182 2.94 0.52 32.35
N LYS A 183 2.06 0.49 33.38
CA LYS A 183 1.73 1.66 34.19
C LYS A 183 2.89 2.22 35.01
N TYR A 184 3.97 1.46 35.15
CA TYR A 184 5.18 1.85 35.88
C TYR A 184 6.36 2.15 34.94
N ASN A 185 6.13 2.22 33.63
CA ASN A 185 7.20 2.35 32.61
C ASN A 185 8.25 1.23 32.74
N ILE A 186 7.78 0.02 33.04
CA ILE A 186 8.55 -1.21 33.00
C ILE A 186 8.13 -1.99 31.75
N HIS A 187 9.04 -2.18 30.81
CA HIS A 187 8.77 -2.90 29.58
C HIS A 187 9.51 -4.24 29.61
N CYS A 188 8.79 -5.32 29.32
CA CYS A 188 9.35 -6.67 29.20
C CYS A 188 9.20 -7.17 27.76
N ASN A 189 10.30 -7.54 27.12
CA ASN A 189 10.29 -8.08 25.77
C ASN A 189 11.02 -9.43 25.72
N SER A 190 10.70 -10.24 24.71
CA SER A 190 11.40 -11.49 24.44
C SER A 190 12.22 -11.37 23.16
N ILE A 191 13.46 -11.85 23.21
CA ILE A 191 14.32 -12.01 22.02
C ILE A 191 14.41 -13.50 21.69
N ALA A 192 14.28 -13.84 20.40
CA ALA A 192 14.49 -15.18 19.88
C ALA A 192 15.75 -15.17 19.00
N PRO A 193 16.95 -15.40 19.56
CA PRO A 193 18.18 -15.34 18.78
C PRO A 193 18.17 -16.44 17.71
N THR A 194 18.44 -16.05 16.47
CA THR A 194 18.72 -16.94 15.35
C THR A 194 20.08 -16.58 14.78
N ALA A 195 20.84 -17.57 14.31
CA ALA A 195 21.96 -17.30 13.42
C ALA A 195 21.38 -16.85 12.06
N SER A 196 21.00 -15.58 11.98
CA SER A 196 20.50 -14.98 10.74
C SER A 196 21.70 -14.76 9.82
N SER A 197 21.81 -15.55 8.77
CA SER A 197 22.74 -15.30 7.68
C SER A 197 22.00 -14.57 6.56
N ARG A 198 22.72 -13.85 5.69
CA ARG A 198 22.14 -13.17 4.53
C ARG A 198 21.33 -14.10 3.61
N LEU A 199 21.55 -15.42 3.71
CA LEU A 199 20.85 -16.47 2.97
C LEU A 199 19.50 -16.90 3.60
N THR A 200 19.29 -16.70 4.90
CA THR A 200 18.07 -17.14 5.61
C THR A 200 17.07 -16.00 5.88
N GLN A 201 17.48 -14.74 5.65
CA GLN A 201 16.68 -13.54 5.92
C GLN A 201 15.45 -13.39 5.01
N THR A 202 15.48 -13.91 3.79
CA THR A 202 14.35 -13.93 2.83
C THR A 202 13.40 -15.11 3.04
N VAL A 203 13.78 -16.08 3.88
CA VAL A 203 13.03 -17.35 4.09
C VAL A 203 12.31 -17.36 5.44
N MET A 204 12.72 -16.53 6.40
CA MET A 204 12.11 -16.47 7.73
C MET A 204 10.96 -15.43 7.75
N PRO A 205 9.68 -15.86 7.75
CA PRO A 205 8.56 -14.93 7.90
C PRO A 205 8.58 -14.26 9.28
N PRO A 206 8.04 -13.03 9.41
CA PRO A 206 7.91 -12.37 10.71
C PRO A 206 7.07 -13.23 11.65
N VAL A 207 7.66 -13.63 12.78
CA VAL A 207 6.99 -14.47 13.78
C VAL A 207 5.99 -13.60 14.54
N ARG A 208 4.69 -13.75 14.25
CA ARG A 208 3.60 -13.18 15.02
C ARG A 208 2.55 -14.27 15.26
N TRP A 209 1.91 -14.23 16.42
CA TRP A 209 0.78 -15.12 16.69
C TRP A 209 -0.36 -14.73 15.74
N GLU A 210 -0.75 -15.68 14.91
CA GLU A 210 -1.90 -15.59 14.03
C GLU A 210 -2.94 -16.57 14.55
N ARG A 211 -4.20 -16.15 14.51
CA ARG A 211 -5.35 -16.99 14.86
C ARG A 211 -6.24 -17.10 13.64
N THR A 212 -6.63 -18.30 13.25
CA THR A 212 -7.67 -18.47 12.23
C THR A 212 -8.97 -17.83 12.73
N PRO A 213 -9.86 -17.37 11.84
CA PRO A 213 -11.22 -16.98 12.23
C PRO A 213 -11.98 -18.12 12.92
N GLY A 214 -11.54 -19.36 12.71
CA GLY A 214 -12.18 -20.57 13.20
C GLY A 214 -13.44 -20.91 12.41
N ALA A 215 -14.22 -21.85 12.92
CA ALA A 215 -15.53 -22.19 12.39
C ALA A 215 -16.51 -22.41 13.53
N VAL A 216 -17.77 -22.02 13.34
CA VAL A 216 -18.84 -22.34 14.29
C VAL A 216 -19.19 -23.83 14.13
N LEU A 217 -19.11 -24.62 15.19
CA LEU A 217 -19.27 -26.10 15.13
C LEU A 217 -20.55 -26.61 15.79
N GLN A 218 -21.47 -25.70 16.12
CA GLN A 218 -22.74 -26.00 16.77
C GLN A 218 -23.83 -25.00 16.31
N SER A 219 -25.07 -25.45 16.17
CA SER A 219 -26.24 -24.60 15.95
C SER A 219 -27.23 -24.76 17.12
N ARG A 220 -28.31 -23.97 17.15
CA ARG A 220 -29.38 -24.17 18.16
C ARG A 220 -30.12 -25.50 18.00
N SER A 221 -30.14 -26.07 16.79
CA SER A 221 -30.88 -27.28 16.44
C SER A 221 -30.01 -28.54 16.36
N GLN A 222 -28.68 -28.41 16.36
CA GLN A 222 -27.76 -29.55 16.33
C GLN A 222 -26.60 -29.39 17.34
N PRO A 223 -26.35 -30.41 18.18
CA PRO A 223 -25.21 -30.41 19.09
C PRO A 223 -23.89 -30.48 18.30
N MET A 224 -22.79 -30.08 18.95
CA MET A 224 -21.46 -30.31 18.40
C MET A 224 -21.22 -31.82 18.30
N THR A 225 -20.96 -32.32 17.08
CA THR A 225 -20.59 -33.71 16.84
C THR A 225 -19.17 -33.82 16.29
N PRO A 226 -18.49 -34.96 16.45
CA PRO A 226 -17.19 -35.20 15.81
C PRO A 226 -17.20 -34.99 14.30
N GLU A 227 -18.31 -35.32 13.62
CA GLU A 227 -18.47 -35.14 12.17
C GLU A 227 -18.54 -33.66 11.79
N ALA A 228 -19.21 -32.82 12.59
CA ALA A 228 -19.25 -31.38 12.38
C ALA A 228 -17.85 -30.72 12.53
N VAL A 229 -17.00 -31.27 13.40
CA VAL A 229 -15.59 -30.87 13.53
C VAL A 229 -14.79 -31.32 12.30
N ARG A 230 -14.93 -32.59 11.88
CA ARG A 230 -14.26 -33.16 10.70
C ARG A 230 -14.59 -32.38 9.43
N ASP A 231 -15.87 -32.12 9.18
CA ASP A 231 -16.35 -31.52 7.92
C ASP A 231 -15.98 -30.04 7.79
N ARG A 232 -15.58 -29.39 8.89
CA ARG A 232 -15.10 -28.00 8.93
C ARG A 232 -13.61 -27.89 9.29
N TRP A 233 -12.89 -29.00 9.34
CA TRP A 233 -11.49 -29.03 9.79
C TRP A 233 -10.60 -28.12 8.95
N ASP A 234 -10.77 -28.15 7.62
CA ASP A 234 -10.01 -27.30 6.71
C ASP A 234 -10.26 -25.81 6.95
N GLN A 235 -11.49 -25.43 7.33
CA GLN A 235 -11.84 -24.05 7.69
C GLN A 235 -11.28 -23.64 9.06
N ILE A 236 -11.33 -24.55 10.05
CA ILE A 236 -10.72 -24.33 11.39
C ILE A 236 -9.22 -24.08 11.24
N CYS A 237 -8.57 -24.79 10.32
CA CYS A 237 -7.15 -24.70 10.03
C CYS A 237 -6.79 -23.68 8.93
N ASP A 238 -7.74 -22.88 8.44
CA ASP A 238 -7.49 -21.91 7.37
C ASP A 238 -6.91 -20.59 7.90
N PHE A 239 -5.64 -20.34 7.58
CA PHE A 239 -4.91 -19.12 7.94
C PHE A 239 -4.93 -18.02 6.87
N ARG A 240 -5.62 -18.21 5.72
CA ARG A 240 -5.64 -17.21 4.63
C ARG A 240 -6.20 -15.86 5.07
N ASN A 241 -7.14 -15.87 6.03
CA ASN A 241 -7.75 -14.67 6.64
C ASN A 241 -7.41 -14.57 8.14
N ALA A 242 -6.20 -14.95 8.55
CA ALA A 242 -5.84 -14.97 9.96
C ALA A 242 -5.85 -13.56 10.60
N VAL A 243 -6.33 -13.50 11.84
CA VAL A 243 -6.35 -12.29 12.67
C VAL A 243 -5.16 -12.27 13.63
N LYS A 244 -4.76 -11.07 14.06
CA LYS A 244 -3.58 -10.82 14.91
C LYS A 244 -4.00 -10.17 16.24
N PRO A 245 -4.74 -10.89 17.10
CA PRO A 245 -5.22 -10.31 18.34
C PRO A 245 -4.02 -9.89 19.22
N THR A 246 -4.07 -8.66 19.68
CA THR A 246 -3.01 -8.04 20.50
C THR A 246 -3.31 -8.13 22.00
N SER A 247 -4.51 -8.58 22.37
CA SER A 247 -4.95 -8.76 23.76
C SER A 247 -5.95 -9.91 23.91
N ILE A 248 -6.15 -10.36 25.16
CA ILE A 248 -7.18 -11.36 25.50
C ILE A 248 -8.59 -10.82 25.18
N GLN A 249 -8.83 -9.53 25.42
CA GLN A 249 -10.13 -8.90 25.16
C GLN A 249 -10.48 -8.93 23.67
N GLU A 250 -9.52 -8.60 22.80
CA GLU A 250 -9.68 -8.67 21.35
C GLU A 250 -9.93 -10.11 20.87
N ALA A 251 -9.22 -11.08 21.46
CA ALA A 251 -9.47 -12.49 21.18
C ALA A 251 -10.87 -12.95 21.61
N LEU A 252 -11.39 -12.47 22.74
CA LEU A 252 -12.74 -12.79 23.25
C LEU A 252 -13.85 -12.12 22.43
N ASN A 253 -13.65 -10.87 21.97
CA ASN A 253 -14.63 -10.15 21.17
C ASN A 253 -15.01 -10.93 19.89
N THR A 254 -14.05 -11.53 19.20
CA THR A 254 -14.33 -12.36 18.01
C THR A 254 -15.18 -13.59 18.32
N VAL A 255 -15.00 -14.19 19.51
CA VAL A 255 -15.83 -15.33 19.94
C VAL A 255 -17.25 -14.85 20.24
N ILE A 256 -17.39 -13.68 20.87
CA ILE A 256 -18.69 -13.07 21.15
C ILE A 256 -19.41 -12.69 19.85
N GLU A 257 -18.71 -12.11 18.88
CA GLU A 257 -19.23 -11.80 17.53
C GLU A 257 -19.72 -13.07 16.83
N ALA A 258 -18.91 -14.14 16.79
CA ALA A 258 -19.31 -15.42 16.21
C ALA A 258 -20.50 -16.09 16.93
N LEU A 259 -20.69 -15.82 18.23
CA LEU A 259 -21.85 -16.25 19.00
C LEU A 259 -23.07 -15.33 18.81
N SER A 260 -22.85 -14.07 18.46
CA SER A 260 -23.89 -13.05 18.20
C SER A 260 -24.48 -13.22 16.80
N ASP A 261 -23.64 -13.63 15.83
CA ASP A 261 -24.04 -14.07 14.48
C ASP A 261 -24.99 -15.27 14.49
N LYS A 262 -25.13 -15.99 15.62
CA LYS A 262 -26.19 -17.01 15.81
C LYS A 262 -27.61 -16.43 15.73
N ASN A 263 -27.79 -15.11 15.76
CA ASN A 263 -29.08 -14.46 15.53
C ASN A 263 -29.40 -14.23 14.03
N SER A 264 -28.47 -14.54 13.13
CA SER A 264 -28.61 -14.37 11.68
C SER A 264 -28.15 -15.64 10.96
N GLU A 265 -29.08 -16.58 10.75
CA GLU A 265 -28.84 -17.78 9.96
C GLU A 265 -28.63 -17.42 8.48
N ASN A 266 -27.42 -17.63 7.96
CA ASN A 266 -27.15 -17.79 6.54
C ASN A 266 -26.29 -19.06 6.35
N LEU A 267 -26.88 -20.07 5.72
CA LEU A 267 -26.27 -21.36 5.39
C LEU A 267 -25.34 -21.19 4.18
N VAL A 268 -24.05 -21.46 4.35
CA VAL A 268 -23.09 -21.61 3.26
C VAL A 268 -22.96 -23.09 2.93
N SER A 269 -23.40 -23.50 1.74
CA SER A 269 -23.17 -24.83 1.17
C SER A 269 -21.98 -24.80 0.19
N ASN A 270 -21.11 -25.82 0.29
CA ASN A 270 -19.93 -26.04 -0.55
C ASN A 270 -20.34 -26.49 -1.97
N PRO A 271 -19.76 -25.95 -3.07
CA PRO A 271 -20.09 -26.34 -4.42
C PRO A 271 -19.10 -27.40 -4.93
N THR A 272 -19.35 -28.68 -4.66
CA THR A 272 -18.73 -29.74 -5.47
C THR A 272 -19.62 -30.98 -5.51
N SER A 273 -20.53 -31.01 -6.48
CA SER A 273 -21.17 -32.19 -7.11
C SER A 273 -22.62 -31.87 -7.50
N ALA A 274 -22.84 -31.49 -8.75
CA ALA A 274 -24.13 -31.69 -9.43
C ALA A 274 -24.00 -31.43 -10.94
N PHE A 275 -23.46 -32.41 -11.66
CA PHE A 275 -23.84 -32.63 -13.05
C PHE A 275 -24.98 -33.65 -13.02
N THR A 276 -26.25 -33.23 -13.16
CA THR A 276 -27.36 -34.05 -13.66
C THR A 276 -28.61 -33.20 -13.96
N SER A 277 -28.94 -33.14 -15.26
CA SER A 277 -30.27 -33.15 -15.91
C SER A 277 -31.54 -32.57 -15.23
N THR A 278 -32.02 -31.46 -15.81
CA THR A 278 -33.40 -31.12 -16.26
C THR A 278 -34.65 -31.55 -15.48
N THR A 279 -35.36 -30.55 -14.92
CA THR A 279 -36.83 -30.36 -15.05
C THR A 279 -37.16 -28.85 -15.02
N PRO A 280 -38.03 -28.31 -15.89
CA PRO A 280 -38.36 -26.88 -15.92
C PRO A 280 -39.49 -26.55 -14.94
N GLY A 281 -39.15 -25.96 -13.80
CA GLY A 281 -40.08 -25.30 -12.87
C GLY A 281 -39.67 -23.84 -12.73
N GLY A 282 -40.26 -22.98 -13.56
CA GLY A 282 -39.88 -21.58 -13.69
C GLY A 282 -40.41 -20.69 -12.57
N SER A 283 -39.51 -20.24 -11.69
CA SER A 283 -39.66 -18.97 -10.99
C SER A 283 -39.32 -17.84 -11.96
N SER A 284 -40.16 -16.81 -11.99
CA SER A 284 -39.96 -15.65 -12.88
C SER A 284 -38.69 -14.89 -12.47
N PRO A 285 -37.84 -14.42 -13.43
CA PRO A 285 -36.70 -13.55 -13.15
C PRO A 285 -37.04 -12.31 -12.32
N LEU A 286 -38.33 -11.91 -12.29
CA LEU A 286 -38.84 -10.81 -11.48
C LEU A 286 -38.69 -11.03 -9.96
N ALA A 287 -38.60 -12.27 -9.49
CA ALA A 287 -38.38 -12.59 -8.07
C ALA A 287 -37.01 -12.12 -7.56
N ALA A 288 -36.05 -11.86 -8.47
CA ALA A 288 -34.74 -11.34 -8.12
C ALA A 288 -34.78 -9.85 -7.70
N ILE A 289 -35.85 -9.11 -8.00
CA ILE A 289 -35.92 -7.66 -7.71
C ILE A 289 -35.87 -7.43 -6.19
N GLY A 290 -34.92 -6.60 -5.76
CA GLY A 290 -34.66 -6.28 -4.35
C GLY A 290 -33.72 -7.25 -3.63
N GLN A 291 -33.32 -8.37 -4.27
CA GLN A 291 -32.35 -9.29 -3.70
C GLN A 291 -31.01 -8.59 -3.48
N LYS A 292 -30.43 -8.79 -2.30
CA LYS A 292 -29.09 -8.33 -1.94
C LYS A 292 -28.09 -9.44 -2.22
N LEU A 293 -26.95 -9.06 -2.79
CA LEU A 293 -25.83 -9.98 -2.96
C LEU A 293 -24.90 -9.86 -1.74
N PRO A 294 -24.06 -10.86 -1.47
CA PRO A 294 -23.05 -10.78 -0.41
C PRO A 294 -22.19 -9.52 -0.51
N ASP A 295 -21.86 -8.93 0.64
CA ASP A 295 -20.93 -7.82 0.72
C ASP A 295 -19.53 -8.29 0.28
N ILE A 296 -18.89 -7.56 -0.63
CA ILE A 296 -17.54 -7.88 -1.11
C ILE A 296 -16.56 -6.82 -0.63
N SER A 297 -15.43 -7.25 -0.08
CA SER A 297 -14.33 -6.36 0.31
C SER A 297 -13.19 -6.44 -0.70
N PHE A 298 -12.76 -5.28 -1.21
CA PHE A 298 -11.70 -5.15 -2.20
C PHE A 298 -10.57 -4.28 -1.63
N SER A 299 -9.40 -4.90 -1.45
CA SER A 299 -8.20 -4.19 -0.95
C SER A 299 -7.26 -3.87 -2.10
N TYR A 300 -6.76 -2.63 -2.13
CA TYR A 300 -5.87 -2.16 -3.19
C TYR A 300 -4.84 -1.16 -2.67
N SER A 301 -3.84 -0.92 -3.51
CA SER A 301 -2.71 -0.02 -3.25
C SER A 301 -2.48 0.91 -4.44
N ASN A 302 -1.50 1.81 -4.30
CA ASN A 302 -1.03 2.67 -5.39
C ASN A 302 -0.72 1.88 -6.68
N MET A 303 -0.19 0.66 -6.54
CA MET A 303 0.09 -0.25 -7.66
C MET A 303 -1.15 -0.54 -8.50
N HIS A 304 -2.30 -0.76 -7.88
CA HIS A 304 -3.56 -1.02 -8.59
C HIS A 304 -4.06 0.25 -9.31
N CYS A 305 -3.88 1.41 -8.69
CA CYS A 305 -4.21 2.70 -9.31
C CYS A 305 -3.37 2.92 -10.59
N ILE A 306 -2.07 2.65 -10.51
CA ILE A 306 -1.12 2.78 -11.64
C ILE A 306 -1.44 1.75 -12.73
N LEU A 307 -1.65 0.48 -12.36
CA LEU A 307 -2.01 -0.59 -13.30
C LEU A 307 -3.29 -0.27 -14.05
N TYR A 308 -4.32 0.22 -13.35
CA TYR A 308 -5.55 0.65 -13.98
C TYR A 308 -5.32 1.84 -14.93
N ALA A 309 -4.56 2.86 -14.50
CA ALA A 309 -4.27 4.03 -15.31
C ALA A 309 -3.59 3.65 -16.64
N LEU A 310 -2.57 2.78 -16.58
CA LEU A 310 -1.92 2.21 -17.77
C LEU A 310 -2.92 1.38 -18.61
N GLY A 311 -3.73 0.56 -17.95
CA GLY A 311 -4.75 -0.28 -18.56
C GLY A 311 -5.83 0.50 -19.32
N VAL A 312 -6.08 1.77 -18.98
CA VAL A 312 -7.00 2.68 -19.67
C VAL A 312 -6.29 3.76 -20.48
N GLY A 313 -5.01 3.56 -20.80
CA GLY A 313 -4.28 4.33 -21.81
C GLY A 313 -3.46 5.52 -21.30
N MET A 314 -3.36 5.74 -19.99
CA MET A 314 -2.45 6.75 -19.45
C MET A 314 -1.00 6.39 -19.86
N SER A 315 -0.26 7.38 -20.34
CA SER A 315 1.07 7.16 -20.93
C SER A 315 2.06 8.21 -20.48
N THR A 316 3.34 7.84 -20.38
CA THR A 316 4.45 8.77 -20.12
C THR A 316 4.64 9.84 -21.19
N LYS A 317 3.93 9.72 -22.33
CA LYS A 317 3.83 10.77 -23.36
C LYS A 317 2.97 11.96 -22.94
N GLU A 318 2.10 11.79 -21.95
CA GLU A 318 1.25 12.86 -21.44
C GLU A 318 2.04 13.73 -20.45
N PRO A 319 1.94 15.07 -20.50
CA PRO A 319 2.76 15.95 -19.67
C PRO A 319 2.50 15.80 -18.17
N ASP A 320 1.32 15.31 -17.77
CA ASP A 320 0.85 15.16 -16.40
C ASP A 320 0.73 13.70 -15.95
N HIS A 321 1.35 12.78 -16.69
CA HIS A 321 1.30 11.34 -16.41
C HIS A 321 1.78 10.97 -15.00
N LEU A 322 2.72 11.72 -14.42
CA LEU A 322 3.26 11.45 -13.09
C LEU A 322 2.18 11.44 -12.01
N ARG A 323 1.12 12.24 -12.16
CA ARG A 323 -0.03 12.28 -11.25
C ARG A 323 -0.78 10.95 -11.17
N PHE A 324 -0.60 10.07 -12.15
CA PHE A 324 -1.31 8.80 -12.25
C PHE A 324 -0.37 7.59 -12.29
N LEU A 325 0.90 7.79 -12.62
CA LEU A 325 1.88 6.73 -12.85
C LEU A 325 3.04 6.71 -11.86
N TYR A 326 3.18 7.72 -10.99
CA TYR A 326 4.26 7.79 -10.02
C TYR A 326 3.73 8.10 -8.62
N GLU A 327 3.77 7.10 -7.74
CA GLU A 327 3.27 7.17 -6.37
C GLU A 327 4.02 8.18 -5.48
N GLY A 328 5.21 8.63 -5.89
CA GLY A 328 5.98 9.67 -5.21
C GLY A 328 5.64 11.10 -5.66
N HIS A 329 4.78 11.28 -6.65
CA HIS A 329 4.32 12.61 -7.07
C HIS A 329 3.39 13.22 -6.00
N GLU A 330 3.54 14.51 -5.71
CA GLU A 330 2.76 15.20 -4.66
C GLU A 330 1.24 15.14 -4.93
N ASP A 331 0.84 15.27 -6.19
CA ASP A 331 -0.54 15.14 -6.64
C ASP A 331 -0.91 13.73 -7.15
N PHE A 332 -0.22 12.68 -6.68
CA PHE A 332 -0.56 11.31 -7.07
C PHE A 332 -2.01 10.99 -6.70
N CYS A 333 -2.80 10.54 -7.67
CA CYS A 333 -4.21 10.27 -7.49
C CYS A 333 -4.70 9.09 -8.34
N CYS A 334 -5.83 8.52 -7.92
CA CYS A 334 -6.48 7.42 -8.64
C CYS A 334 -7.46 7.98 -9.68
N LEU A 335 -7.46 7.41 -10.89
CA LEU A 335 -8.43 7.80 -11.92
C LEU A 335 -9.87 7.49 -11.44
N PRO A 336 -10.82 8.43 -11.62
CA PRO A 336 -12.19 8.27 -11.12
C PRO A 336 -12.88 6.96 -11.55
N THR A 337 -12.65 6.53 -12.78
CA THR A 337 -13.27 5.32 -13.34
C THR A 337 -12.74 4.02 -12.74
N PHE A 338 -11.65 4.04 -11.97
CA PHE A 338 -11.22 2.90 -11.16
C PHE A 338 -12.32 2.47 -10.18
N GLY A 339 -13.23 3.37 -9.80
CA GLY A 339 -14.37 3.07 -8.93
C GLY A 339 -15.32 1.99 -9.47
N VAL A 340 -15.23 1.61 -10.75
CA VAL A 340 -15.96 0.46 -11.28
C VAL A 340 -15.35 -0.88 -10.85
N ILE A 341 -14.02 -0.93 -10.61
CA ILE A 341 -13.28 -2.17 -10.34
C ILE A 341 -13.70 -2.81 -9.00
N PRO A 342 -13.69 -2.10 -7.86
CA PRO A 342 -14.17 -2.66 -6.59
C PRO A 342 -15.65 -3.06 -6.63
N SER A 343 -16.47 -2.37 -7.42
CA SER A 343 -17.88 -2.71 -7.59
C SER A 343 -18.09 -3.88 -8.54
N GLN A 344 -17.22 -4.09 -9.53
CA GLN A 344 -17.31 -5.22 -10.46
C GLN A 344 -17.01 -6.55 -9.76
N ALA A 345 -16.18 -6.54 -8.71
CA ALA A 345 -15.90 -7.73 -7.91
C ALA A 345 -17.19 -8.35 -7.32
N SER A 346 -18.19 -7.54 -6.96
CA SER A 346 -19.49 -8.03 -6.47
C SER A 346 -20.35 -8.71 -7.53
N MET A 347 -19.99 -8.59 -8.81
CA MET A 347 -20.62 -9.32 -9.90
C MET A 347 -19.90 -10.65 -10.18
N MET A 348 -18.56 -10.66 -10.13
CA MET A 348 -17.73 -11.78 -10.61
C MET A 348 -17.39 -12.83 -9.55
N GLU A 349 -17.22 -12.45 -8.27
CA GLU A 349 -16.87 -13.37 -7.17
C GLU A 349 -18.09 -14.18 -6.68
N GLY A 350 -18.80 -14.82 -7.61
CA GLY A 350 -19.99 -15.63 -7.33
C GLY A 350 -21.25 -14.81 -7.02
N GLY A 351 -21.20 -13.48 -7.09
CA GLY A 351 -22.30 -12.60 -6.72
C GLY A 351 -23.55 -12.80 -7.58
N LEU A 352 -23.44 -12.82 -8.91
CA LEU A 352 -24.60 -13.08 -9.78
C LEU A 352 -25.16 -14.51 -9.62
N SER A 353 -24.27 -15.49 -9.45
CA SER A 353 -24.67 -16.89 -9.21
C SER A 353 -25.28 -17.12 -7.83
N SER A 354 -25.17 -16.16 -6.91
CA SER A 354 -25.78 -16.22 -5.59
C SER A 354 -27.26 -15.82 -5.58
N ILE A 355 -27.77 -15.25 -6.69
CA ILE A 355 -29.18 -14.86 -6.79
C ILE A 355 -30.02 -16.14 -6.90
N PRO A 356 -30.87 -16.44 -5.90
CA PRO A 356 -31.72 -17.63 -5.95
C PRO A 356 -32.58 -17.62 -7.22
N ASP A 357 -32.78 -18.80 -7.79
CA ASP A 357 -33.68 -19.02 -8.94
C ASP A 357 -33.29 -18.35 -10.27
N LEU A 358 -32.11 -17.73 -10.34
CA LEU A 358 -31.61 -17.07 -11.55
C LEU A 358 -30.41 -17.85 -12.12
N ASN A 359 -30.69 -18.82 -12.99
CA ASN A 359 -29.64 -19.61 -13.63
C ASN A 359 -29.00 -18.81 -14.79
N ILE A 360 -27.99 -18.00 -14.48
CA ILE A 360 -27.27 -17.17 -15.45
C ILE A 360 -26.13 -17.96 -16.08
N ASP A 361 -26.22 -18.22 -17.38
CA ASP A 361 -25.07 -18.63 -18.18
C ASP A 361 -24.17 -17.41 -18.45
N LEU A 362 -22.99 -17.39 -17.83
CA LEU A 362 -22.02 -16.30 -17.97
C LEU A 362 -21.51 -16.12 -19.40
N THR A 363 -21.61 -17.15 -20.26
CA THR A 363 -21.25 -17.03 -21.69
C THR A 363 -22.27 -16.22 -22.49
N GLN A 364 -23.50 -16.09 -21.98
CA GLN A 364 -24.60 -15.33 -22.57
C GLN A 364 -24.77 -13.94 -21.95
N LEU A 365 -23.91 -13.59 -20.99
CA LEU A 365 -23.93 -12.33 -20.26
C LEU A 365 -23.16 -11.24 -21.02
N LEU A 366 -23.87 -10.19 -21.42
CA LEU A 366 -23.29 -8.99 -22.02
C LEU A 366 -23.44 -7.80 -21.07
N HIS A 367 -22.38 -7.02 -20.95
CA HIS A 367 -22.42 -5.76 -20.24
C HIS A 367 -22.97 -4.68 -21.19
N GLY A 368 -24.22 -4.27 -21.01
CA GLY A 368 -24.93 -3.37 -21.93
C GLY A 368 -24.72 -1.89 -21.63
N GLU A 369 -24.79 -1.50 -20.36
CA GLU A 369 -24.63 -0.10 -19.93
C GLU A 369 -23.92 -0.01 -18.59
N GLN A 370 -23.15 1.06 -18.39
CA GLN A 370 -22.49 1.38 -17.12
C GLN A 370 -22.85 2.79 -16.68
N TYR A 371 -23.20 2.95 -15.41
CA TYR A 371 -23.19 4.23 -14.71
C TYR A 371 -22.23 4.17 -13.52
N LEU A 372 -21.45 5.23 -13.32
CA LEU A 372 -20.61 5.42 -12.15
C LEU A 372 -20.80 6.86 -11.66
N GLU A 373 -21.01 7.02 -10.35
CA GLU A 373 -21.04 8.30 -9.67
C GLU A 373 -20.07 8.28 -8.49
N LEU A 374 -19.21 9.29 -8.42
CA LEU A 374 -18.36 9.53 -7.26
C LEU A 374 -19.02 10.55 -6.34
N TYR A 375 -18.96 10.26 -5.04
CA TYR A 375 -19.31 11.21 -3.99
C TYR A 375 -18.08 11.94 -3.47
N ARG A 376 -16.89 11.36 -3.70
CA ARG A 376 -15.57 11.91 -3.37
C ARG A 376 -14.48 11.24 -4.21
N PRO A 377 -13.29 11.83 -4.32
CA PRO A 377 -12.15 11.17 -4.93
C PRO A 377 -11.84 9.81 -4.27
N LEU A 378 -11.42 8.83 -5.08
CA LEU A 378 -11.01 7.53 -4.59
C LEU A 378 -9.69 7.66 -3.81
N PRO A 379 -9.55 6.95 -2.66
CA PRO A 379 -8.27 6.89 -1.99
C PRO A 379 -7.22 6.22 -2.89
N ILE A 380 -5.93 6.48 -2.63
CA ILE A 380 -4.82 5.89 -3.41
C ILE A 380 -4.41 4.49 -2.93
N SER A 381 -4.98 4.05 -1.81
CA SER A 381 -4.86 2.70 -1.24
C SER A 381 -5.92 2.51 -0.16
N GLY A 382 -6.29 1.27 0.14
CA GLY A 382 -7.19 0.95 1.24
C GLY A 382 -8.07 -0.24 0.92
N THR A 383 -9.03 -0.49 1.80
CA THR A 383 -10.04 -1.55 1.64
C THR A 383 -11.40 -0.91 1.47
N LEU A 384 -12.09 -1.30 0.40
CA LEU A 384 -13.44 -0.84 0.09
C LEU A 384 -14.43 -1.98 0.25
N THR A 385 -15.63 -1.70 0.75
CA THR A 385 -16.71 -2.68 0.87
C THR A 385 -17.85 -2.31 -0.06
N SER A 386 -18.20 -3.21 -0.97
CA SER A 386 -19.26 -3.06 -1.97
C SER A 386 -20.51 -3.82 -1.53
N ARG A 387 -21.64 -3.12 -1.51
CA ARG A 387 -22.97 -3.67 -1.20
C ARG A 387 -23.85 -3.59 -2.43
N SER A 388 -24.39 -4.72 -2.86
CA SER A 388 -25.11 -4.80 -4.14
C SER A 388 -26.56 -5.19 -3.97
N THR A 389 -27.42 -4.69 -4.86
CA THR A 389 -28.85 -5.01 -4.86
C THR A 389 -29.37 -5.03 -6.30
N VAL A 390 -30.16 -6.05 -6.62
CA VAL A 390 -30.87 -6.10 -7.90
C VAL A 390 -31.97 -5.04 -7.89
N ALA A 391 -31.72 -3.91 -8.54
CA ALA A 391 -32.64 -2.79 -8.58
C ALA A 391 -33.89 -3.13 -9.39
N ASP A 392 -33.72 -3.83 -10.52
CA ASP A 392 -34.80 -4.19 -11.42
C ASP A 392 -34.43 -5.30 -12.40
N VAL A 393 -35.46 -5.92 -13.01
CA VAL A 393 -35.30 -6.90 -14.09
C VAL A 393 -36.28 -6.55 -15.22
N LEU A 394 -35.76 -6.41 -16.44
CA LEU A 394 -36.53 -5.98 -17.62
C LEU A 394 -36.57 -7.08 -18.67
N ASP A 395 -37.72 -7.19 -19.35
CA ASP A 395 -37.89 -8.10 -20.49
C ASP A 395 -37.66 -7.36 -21.80
N LYS A 396 -36.69 -7.81 -22.59
CA LYS A 396 -36.39 -7.26 -23.93
C LYS A 396 -36.86 -8.19 -25.06
N GLY A 397 -37.61 -9.23 -24.74
CA GLY A 397 -38.11 -10.24 -25.68
C GLY A 397 -37.09 -11.34 -25.93
N SER A 398 -35.94 -11.01 -26.54
CA SER A 398 -34.87 -11.98 -26.82
C SER A 398 -33.90 -12.21 -25.64
N GLY A 399 -34.04 -11.46 -24.56
CA GLY A 399 -33.19 -11.53 -23.38
C GLY A 399 -33.75 -10.72 -22.21
N ALA A 400 -33.13 -10.88 -21.04
CA ALA A 400 -33.42 -10.10 -19.85
C ALA A 400 -32.36 -9.00 -19.65
N VAL A 401 -32.73 -7.88 -19.04
CA VAL A 401 -31.76 -6.91 -18.48
C VAL A 401 -31.89 -6.90 -16.96
N ILE A 402 -30.80 -7.16 -16.26
CA ILE A 402 -30.69 -6.97 -14.82
C ILE A 402 -30.04 -5.62 -14.56
N LEU A 403 -30.69 -4.79 -13.74
CA LEU A 403 -30.09 -3.58 -13.20
C LEU A 403 -29.54 -3.90 -11.81
N LEU A 404 -28.22 -3.84 -11.67
CA LEU A 404 -27.53 -4.11 -10.41
C LEU A 404 -26.95 -2.79 -9.87
N ASP A 405 -27.50 -2.35 -8.75
CA ASP A 405 -27.02 -1.19 -8.01
C ASP A 405 -25.94 -1.64 -7.02
N VAL A 406 -24.79 -0.97 -7.01
CA VAL A 406 -23.66 -1.28 -6.13
C VAL A 406 -23.18 0.00 -5.43
N HIS A 407 -23.24 0.01 -4.12
CA HIS A 407 -22.74 1.10 -3.28
C HIS A 407 -21.43 0.67 -2.63
N THR A 408 -20.37 1.44 -2.82
CA THR A 408 -19.03 1.10 -2.32
C THR A 408 -18.57 2.10 -1.27
N TYR A 409 -18.10 1.59 -0.13
CA TYR A 409 -17.77 2.34 1.08
C TYR A 409 -16.29 2.19 1.43
N HIS A 410 -15.71 3.20 2.08
CA HIS A 410 -14.42 3.11 2.78
C HIS A 410 -14.69 3.40 4.26
N GLY A 411 -14.61 2.37 5.10
CA GLY A 411 -15.22 2.42 6.43
C GLY A 411 -16.74 2.60 6.31
N GLU A 412 -17.30 3.58 6.99
CA GLU A 412 -18.73 3.90 6.92
C GLU A 412 -19.08 4.91 5.81
N GLU A 413 -18.08 5.50 5.18
CA GLU A 413 -18.27 6.60 4.23
C GLU A 413 -18.49 6.09 2.80
N LEU A 414 -19.60 6.47 2.17
CA LEU A 414 -19.90 6.17 0.76
C LEU A 414 -18.86 6.87 -0.16
N VAL A 415 -18.24 6.09 -1.05
CA VAL A 415 -17.23 6.57 -2.00
C VAL A 415 -17.84 6.73 -3.38
N CYS A 416 -18.47 5.66 -3.88
CA CYS A 416 -19.05 5.63 -5.20
C CYS A 416 -20.32 4.77 -5.26
N PHE A 417 -21.13 5.06 -6.27
CA PHE A 417 -22.27 4.28 -6.69
C PHE A 417 -22.07 3.83 -8.13
N ASN A 418 -22.28 2.55 -8.39
CA ASN A 418 -22.29 1.98 -9.72
C ASN A 418 -23.67 1.38 -10.02
N GLN A 419 -24.14 1.53 -11.25
CA GLN A 419 -25.27 0.76 -11.77
C GLN A 419 -24.82 0.01 -13.02
N PHE A 420 -24.79 -1.32 -12.92
CA PHE A 420 -24.50 -2.22 -14.04
C PHE A 420 -25.80 -2.61 -14.72
N SER A 421 -25.85 -2.48 -16.04
CA SER A 421 -26.95 -3.01 -16.86
C SER A 421 -26.45 -4.24 -17.61
N LEU A 422 -26.92 -5.39 -17.16
CA LEU A 422 -26.45 -6.70 -17.61
C LEU A 422 -27.52 -7.34 -18.48
N PHE A 423 -27.20 -7.56 -19.76
CA PHE A 423 -28.10 -8.20 -20.71
C PHE A 423 -27.77 -9.69 -20.80
N ILE A 424 -28.76 -10.54 -20.53
CA ILE A 424 -28.62 -12.00 -20.60
C ILE A 424 -29.42 -12.48 -21.80
N MET A 425 -28.70 -12.97 -22.82
CA MET A 425 -29.31 -13.51 -24.03
C MET A 425 -30.14 -14.76 -23.71
N GLY A 426 -31.29 -14.91 -24.36
CA GLY A 426 -32.17 -16.08 -24.21
C GLY A 426 -33.08 -16.07 -22.98
N MET A 427 -32.87 -15.18 -22.01
CA MET A 427 -33.67 -15.10 -20.77
C MET A 427 -34.88 -14.15 -20.87
N GLY A 428 -35.34 -13.82 -22.08
CA GLY A 428 -36.48 -12.92 -22.32
C GLY A 428 -37.81 -13.66 -22.49
N GLY A 429 -38.89 -12.92 -22.74
CA GLY A 429 -40.21 -13.49 -23.06
C GLY A 429 -41.04 -13.89 -21.84
N PHE A 430 -40.66 -13.44 -20.64
CA PHE A 430 -41.36 -13.68 -19.38
C PHE A 430 -42.45 -12.65 -19.06
N GLY A 431 -42.71 -11.69 -19.97
CA GLY A 431 -43.80 -10.72 -19.85
C GLY A 431 -43.50 -9.56 -18.90
N GLY A 432 -42.22 -9.31 -18.60
CA GLY A 432 -41.78 -8.21 -17.75
C GLY A 432 -41.90 -6.84 -18.43
N LYS A 433 -41.73 -5.77 -17.64
CA LYS A 433 -41.68 -4.40 -18.18
C LYS A 433 -40.43 -4.18 -19.04
N ARG A 434 -40.55 -3.31 -20.05
CA ARG A 434 -39.45 -3.02 -21.00
C ARG A 434 -38.53 -1.89 -20.55
N SER A 435 -38.93 -1.10 -19.56
CA SER A 435 -38.18 0.05 -19.02
C SER A 435 -38.31 0.12 -17.50
N SER A 436 -37.38 0.83 -16.85
CA SER A 436 -37.40 1.08 -15.41
C SER A 436 -37.13 2.54 -15.11
N SER A 437 -37.87 3.13 -14.18
CA SER A 437 -37.58 4.44 -13.59
C SER A 437 -36.34 4.43 -12.69
N LYS A 438 -35.84 3.26 -12.29
CA LYS A 438 -34.59 3.10 -11.53
C LYS A 438 -33.35 3.12 -12.42
N ALA A 439 -33.51 2.93 -13.73
CA ALA A 439 -32.39 2.95 -14.67
C ALA A 439 -31.85 4.38 -14.83
N LYS A 440 -30.52 4.54 -14.72
CA LYS A 440 -29.86 5.80 -15.10
C LYS A 440 -29.90 5.93 -16.62
N GLU A 441 -30.56 6.98 -17.12
CA GLU A 441 -30.84 7.12 -18.54
C GLU A 441 -29.62 7.48 -19.38
N THR A 442 -29.55 6.91 -20.58
CA THR A 442 -28.61 7.34 -21.62
C THR A 442 -29.11 8.60 -22.31
N VAL A 443 -28.22 9.51 -22.69
CA VAL A 443 -28.60 10.76 -23.35
C VAL A 443 -27.91 10.86 -24.72
N PRO A 444 -28.64 10.99 -25.84
CA PRO A 444 -28.02 11.12 -27.16
C PRO A 444 -27.16 12.39 -27.23
N PRO A 445 -26.09 12.39 -28.04
CA PRO A 445 -25.28 13.59 -28.24
C PRO A 445 -26.08 14.68 -28.97
N PRO A 446 -25.77 15.97 -28.75
CA PRO A 446 -26.38 17.09 -29.48
C PRO A 446 -26.25 16.94 -31.00
N THR A 447 -27.27 17.35 -31.75
CA THR A 447 -27.27 17.34 -33.24
C THR A 447 -26.51 18.53 -33.82
N ARG A 448 -25.24 18.66 -33.45
CA ARG A 448 -24.27 19.66 -33.98
C ARG A 448 -22.87 19.04 -34.02
N ALA A 449 -21.90 19.73 -34.63
CA ALA A 449 -20.51 19.27 -34.61
C ALA A 449 -19.96 19.19 -33.17
N PRO A 450 -19.09 18.20 -32.85
CA PRO A 450 -18.44 18.10 -31.55
C PRO A 450 -17.56 19.31 -31.27
N ASP A 451 -17.53 19.74 -30.01
CA ASP A 451 -16.68 20.84 -29.55
C ASP A 451 -15.21 20.43 -29.46
N ALA A 452 -14.97 19.16 -29.15
CA ALA A 452 -13.64 18.57 -29.09
C ALA A 452 -13.66 17.11 -29.54
N VAL A 453 -12.58 16.68 -30.17
CA VAL A 453 -12.35 15.29 -30.56
C VAL A 453 -10.95 14.89 -30.14
N LEU A 454 -10.84 13.85 -29.31
CA LEU A 454 -9.57 13.25 -28.92
C LEU A 454 -9.48 11.82 -29.44
N SER A 455 -8.27 11.31 -29.61
CA SER A 455 -8.05 9.96 -30.12
C SER A 455 -6.81 9.35 -29.51
N ASP A 456 -6.94 8.10 -29.09
CA ASP A 456 -5.84 7.28 -28.59
C ASP A 456 -5.82 5.92 -29.30
N VAL A 457 -4.62 5.48 -29.66
CA VAL A 457 -4.40 4.14 -30.19
C VAL A 457 -4.25 3.19 -29.02
N THR A 458 -5.11 2.17 -28.94
CA THR A 458 -4.97 1.11 -27.93
C THR A 458 -3.77 0.23 -28.28
N SER A 459 -3.10 -0.33 -27.27
CA SER A 459 -2.09 -1.36 -27.52
C SER A 459 -2.73 -2.65 -28.04
N ARG A 460 -1.96 -3.47 -28.77
CA ARG A 460 -2.35 -4.86 -29.07
C ARG A 460 -2.56 -5.68 -27.79
N ASP A 461 -1.82 -5.35 -26.74
CA ASP A 461 -1.89 -6.02 -25.42
C ASP A 461 -2.82 -5.27 -24.44
N GLN A 462 -3.63 -4.31 -24.91
CA GLN A 462 -4.43 -3.46 -24.02
C GLN A 462 -5.40 -4.26 -23.14
N ALA A 463 -6.05 -5.27 -23.71
CA ALA A 463 -6.94 -6.16 -22.96
C ALA A 463 -6.17 -7.03 -21.96
N ALA A 464 -4.97 -7.48 -22.33
CA ALA A 464 -4.09 -8.27 -21.47
C ALA A 464 -3.58 -7.47 -20.26
N LEU A 465 -3.37 -6.16 -20.44
CA LEU A 465 -3.01 -5.25 -19.36
C LEU A 465 -4.22 -4.88 -18.50
N TYR A 466 -5.34 -4.47 -19.13
CA TYR A 466 -6.52 -3.99 -18.42
C TYR A 466 -7.11 -5.08 -17.49
N ARG A 467 -7.15 -6.34 -17.92
CA ARG A 467 -7.66 -7.45 -17.10
C ARG A 467 -6.95 -7.63 -15.77
N LEU A 468 -5.68 -7.21 -15.65
CA LEU A 468 -4.95 -7.22 -14.37
C LEU A 468 -5.57 -6.29 -13.32
N SER A 469 -6.50 -5.41 -13.72
CA SER A 469 -7.27 -4.58 -12.80
C SER A 469 -8.40 -5.35 -12.11
N GLY A 470 -8.84 -6.51 -12.62
CA GLY A 470 -9.84 -7.36 -11.94
C GLY A 470 -10.84 -8.09 -12.83
N ASP A 471 -10.95 -7.75 -14.11
CA ASP A 471 -11.86 -8.43 -15.05
C ASP A 471 -11.13 -9.55 -15.80
N TRP A 472 -11.18 -10.75 -15.23
CA TRP A 472 -10.47 -11.93 -15.72
C TRP A 472 -11.21 -12.70 -16.82
N ASN A 473 -12.34 -12.21 -17.33
CA ASN A 473 -13.17 -12.92 -18.31
C ASN A 473 -12.33 -13.38 -19.53
N PRO A 474 -12.30 -14.70 -19.85
CA PRO A 474 -11.50 -15.23 -20.95
C PRO A 474 -11.85 -14.65 -22.33
N LEU A 475 -13.06 -14.09 -22.50
CA LEU A 475 -13.51 -13.39 -23.72
C LEU A 475 -12.50 -12.35 -24.25
N HIS A 476 -11.72 -11.77 -23.35
CA HIS A 476 -10.79 -10.68 -23.65
C HIS A 476 -9.35 -11.14 -23.93
N ILE A 477 -9.06 -12.43 -23.87
CA ILE A 477 -7.69 -12.94 -24.06
C ILE A 477 -7.61 -14.29 -24.78
N ASP A 478 -8.58 -15.19 -24.59
CA ASP A 478 -8.59 -16.52 -25.17
C ASP A 478 -9.40 -16.53 -26.49
N PRO A 479 -8.77 -16.79 -27.64
CA PRO A 479 -9.47 -16.85 -28.93
C PRO A 479 -10.57 -17.91 -29.00
N SER A 480 -10.40 -19.04 -28.31
CA SER A 480 -11.39 -20.13 -28.33
C SER A 480 -12.66 -19.72 -27.60
N PHE A 481 -12.49 -19.07 -26.45
CA PHE A 481 -13.61 -18.55 -25.67
C PHE A 481 -14.29 -17.38 -26.37
N ALA A 482 -13.51 -16.48 -27.00
CA ALA A 482 -14.06 -15.39 -27.80
C ALA A 482 -14.94 -15.89 -28.96
N ALA A 483 -14.50 -16.97 -29.63
CA ALA A 483 -15.28 -17.62 -30.69
C ALA A 483 -16.60 -18.21 -30.18
N MET A 484 -16.62 -18.79 -28.97
CA MET A 484 -17.86 -19.27 -28.34
C MET A 484 -18.85 -18.13 -28.07
N GLY A 485 -18.36 -16.95 -27.72
CA GLY A 485 -19.16 -15.73 -27.57
C GLY A 485 -19.55 -15.05 -28.88
N GLY A 486 -19.22 -15.64 -30.05
CA GLY A 486 -19.56 -15.11 -31.37
C GLY A 486 -18.57 -14.07 -31.92
N PHE A 487 -17.39 -13.92 -31.32
CA PHE A 487 -16.36 -12.97 -31.78
C PHE A 487 -15.23 -13.69 -32.52
N LYS A 488 -14.76 -13.12 -33.64
CA LYS A 488 -13.67 -13.72 -34.43
C LYS A 488 -12.32 -13.72 -33.71
N THR A 489 -12.11 -12.76 -32.82
CA THR A 489 -10.89 -12.58 -32.03
C THR A 489 -11.27 -12.02 -30.65
N PRO A 490 -10.40 -12.14 -29.63
CA PRO A 490 -10.62 -11.48 -28.36
C PRO A 490 -10.85 -9.98 -28.53
N ILE A 491 -11.85 -9.45 -27.81
CA ILE A 491 -12.25 -8.04 -27.87
C ILE A 491 -11.71 -7.29 -26.64
N LEU A 492 -11.55 -5.98 -26.75
CA LEU A 492 -11.23 -5.12 -25.62
C LEU A 492 -12.43 -5.03 -24.66
N HIS A 493 -12.17 -4.96 -23.35
CA HIS A 493 -13.21 -4.74 -22.36
C HIS A 493 -13.97 -3.43 -22.64
N GLY A 494 -15.30 -3.46 -22.57
CA GLY A 494 -16.12 -2.25 -22.65
C GLY A 494 -15.70 -1.22 -21.60
N LEU A 495 -15.45 -1.68 -20.37
CA LEU A 495 -14.97 -0.85 -19.27
C LEU A 495 -13.57 -0.25 -19.48
N CYS A 496 -12.74 -0.86 -20.33
CA CYS A 496 -11.48 -0.24 -20.77
C CYS A 496 -11.77 0.96 -21.68
N SER A 497 -12.61 0.79 -22.71
CA SER A 497 -13.02 1.89 -23.61
C SER A 497 -13.72 3.03 -22.85
N PHE A 498 -14.50 2.68 -21.83
CA PHE A 498 -15.10 3.62 -20.87
C PHE A 498 -14.05 4.44 -20.11
N GLY A 499 -12.98 3.79 -19.64
CA GLY A 499 -11.85 4.48 -18.99
C GLY A 499 -11.14 5.46 -19.93
N PHE A 500 -10.89 5.07 -21.18
CA PHE A 500 -10.34 5.97 -22.21
C PHE A 500 -11.25 7.21 -22.42
N ALA A 501 -12.56 7.00 -22.57
CA ALA A 501 -13.52 8.08 -22.76
C ALA A 501 -13.52 9.08 -21.59
N ALA A 502 -13.52 8.58 -20.35
CA ALA A 502 -13.47 9.43 -19.16
C ALA A 502 -12.15 10.22 -19.09
N ARG A 503 -11.02 9.58 -19.43
CA ARG A 503 -9.69 10.22 -19.47
C ARG A 503 -9.64 11.35 -20.48
N HIS A 504 -10.21 11.15 -21.67
CA HIS A 504 -10.34 12.21 -22.68
C HIS A 504 -11.14 13.41 -22.16
N VAL A 505 -12.27 13.18 -21.47
CA VAL A 505 -13.05 14.27 -20.87
C VAL A 505 -12.27 14.99 -19.78
N LEU A 506 -11.63 14.26 -18.87
CA LEU A 506 -10.84 14.84 -17.78
C LEU A 506 -9.69 15.70 -18.32
N LYS A 507 -8.98 15.19 -19.32
CA LYS A 507 -7.91 15.91 -20.00
C LYS A 507 -8.40 17.19 -20.66
N GLN A 508 -9.51 17.11 -21.40
CA GLN A 508 -10.03 18.23 -22.18
C GLN A 508 -10.71 19.31 -21.32
N TYR A 509 -11.52 18.91 -20.33
CA TYR A 509 -12.43 19.81 -19.63
C TYR A 509 -12.19 19.94 -18.13
N ALA A 510 -11.29 19.14 -17.56
CA ALA A 510 -10.95 19.19 -16.13
C ALA A 510 -9.45 19.38 -15.86
N LYS A 511 -8.59 19.56 -16.87
CA LYS A 511 -7.12 19.60 -16.70
C LYS A 511 -6.59 18.41 -15.88
N ASN A 512 -7.20 17.24 -16.07
CA ASN A 512 -6.94 16.02 -15.32
C ASN A 512 -7.07 16.17 -13.78
N ASP A 513 -7.81 17.18 -13.30
CA ASP A 513 -8.21 17.28 -11.90
C ASP A 513 -9.35 16.30 -11.61
N VAL A 514 -9.00 15.20 -10.93
CA VAL A 514 -9.95 14.13 -10.58
C VAL A 514 -11.04 14.60 -9.61
N SER A 515 -10.83 15.67 -8.84
CA SER A 515 -11.84 16.22 -7.93
C SER A 515 -13.03 16.82 -8.67
N LYS A 516 -12.85 17.16 -9.95
CA LYS A 516 -13.91 17.69 -10.82
C LYS A 516 -14.80 16.58 -11.36
N PHE A 517 -14.43 15.31 -11.28
CA PHE A 517 -15.29 14.24 -11.77
C PHE A 517 -16.50 14.06 -10.84
N LYS A 518 -17.71 14.00 -11.41
CA LYS A 518 -18.92 13.68 -10.64
C LYS A 518 -19.51 12.33 -11.05
N ALA A 519 -19.81 12.15 -12.33
CA ALA A 519 -20.43 10.92 -12.80
C ALA A 519 -20.13 10.66 -14.28
N ILE A 520 -20.35 9.42 -14.72
CA ILE A 520 -20.30 9.02 -16.12
C ILE A 520 -21.39 7.98 -16.39
N LYS A 521 -22.04 8.10 -17.54
CA LYS A 521 -22.98 7.11 -18.09
C LYS A 521 -22.53 6.73 -19.49
N VAL A 522 -22.57 5.45 -19.84
CA VAL A 522 -22.37 4.95 -21.21
C VAL A 522 -23.31 3.80 -21.54
N ARG A 523 -23.59 3.62 -22.84
CA ARG A 523 -24.08 2.34 -23.42
C ARG A 523 -23.01 1.76 -24.33
N PHE A 524 -22.69 0.49 -24.15
CA PHE A 524 -21.81 -0.28 -25.02
C PHE A 524 -22.61 -0.75 -26.24
N VAL A 525 -22.13 -0.48 -27.45
CA VAL A 525 -22.89 -0.74 -28.69
C VAL A 525 -22.18 -1.73 -29.61
N LYS A 526 -20.87 -1.60 -29.77
CA LYS A 526 -20.04 -2.47 -30.62
C LYS A 526 -18.69 -2.74 -29.94
N PRO A 527 -18.05 -3.89 -30.24
CA PRO A 527 -16.75 -4.23 -29.68
C PRO A 527 -15.65 -3.34 -30.27
N VAL A 528 -14.60 -3.11 -29.46
CA VAL A 528 -13.31 -2.57 -29.91
C VAL A 528 -12.31 -3.72 -29.95
N LEU A 529 -11.47 -3.80 -30.97
CA LEU A 529 -10.36 -4.75 -31.02
C LEU A 529 -9.09 -4.10 -30.45
N PRO A 530 -8.30 -4.80 -29.60
CA PRO A 530 -7.00 -4.29 -29.16
C PRO A 530 -6.10 -3.93 -30.35
N GLY A 531 -5.50 -2.73 -30.33
CA GLY A 531 -4.73 -2.16 -31.43
C GLY A 531 -5.49 -1.11 -32.26
N GLN A 532 -6.81 -1.03 -32.13
CA GLN A 532 -7.61 0.00 -32.82
C GLN A 532 -7.56 1.35 -32.11
N THR A 533 -7.91 2.41 -32.84
CA THR A 533 -7.95 3.78 -32.32
C THR A 533 -9.33 4.12 -31.78
N ILE A 534 -9.40 4.43 -30.49
CA ILE A 534 -10.62 4.97 -29.87
C ILE A 534 -10.62 6.49 -30.08
N GLN A 535 -11.62 6.98 -30.82
CA GLN A 535 -11.88 8.40 -31.01
C GLN A 535 -13.08 8.83 -30.17
N THR A 536 -12.90 9.80 -29.28
CA THR A 536 -13.96 10.35 -28.43
C THR A 536 -14.37 11.73 -28.93
N GLU A 537 -15.60 11.83 -29.40
CA GLU A 537 -16.26 13.08 -29.76
C GLU A 537 -17.00 13.62 -28.53
N MET A 538 -16.83 14.91 -28.24
CA MET A 538 -17.34 15.52 -27.01
C MET A 538 -18.10 16.83 -27.31
N TRP A 539 -19.24 17.00 -26.66
CA TRP A 539 -20.06 18.21 -26.70
C TRP A 539 -20.27 18.72 -25.28
N LYS A 540 -19.84 19.93 -25.02
CA LYS A 540 -20.01 20.60 -23.73
C LYS A 540 -21.41 21.23 -23.67
N ASP A 541 -22.12 20.93 -22.59
CA ASP A 541 -23.38 21.57 -22.19
C ASP A 541 -23.35 21.85 -20.68
N GLY A 542 -22.94 23.08 -20.32
CA GLY A 542 -22.73 23.48 -18.93
C GLY A 542 -21.73 22.57 -18.20
N SER A 543 -22.21 21.89 -17.16
CA SER A 543 -21.43 20.94 -16.36
C SER A 543 -21.37 19.52 -16.93
N ARG A 544 -22.18 19.23 -17.96
CA ARG A 544 -22.27 17.92 -18.60
C ARG A 544 -21.50 17.93 -19.91
N ILE A 545 -20.64 16.94 -20.10
CA ILE A 545 -19.96 16.68 -21.37
C ILE A 545 -20.62 15.46 -21.99
N HIS A 546 -21.47 15.67 -22.99
CA HIS A 546 -21.98 14.58 -23.81
C HIS A 546 -20.83 14.01 -24.63
N LEU A 547 -20.82 12.70 -24.83
CA LEU A 547 -19.78 12.05 -25.61
C LEU A 547 -20.28 10.87 -26.42
N GLN A 548 -19.52 10.57 -27.47
CA GLN A 548 -19.63 9.35 -28.25
C GLN A 548 -18.21 8.84 -28.52
N CYS A 549 -18.00 7.52 -28.47
CA CYS A 549 -16.74 6.93 -28.88
C CYS A 549 -16.92 6.10 -30.14
N LYS A 550 -15.97 6.23 -31.07
CA LYS A 550 -15.90 5.47 -32.31
C LYS A 550 -14.57 4.75 -32.44
N VAL A 551 -14.56 3.66 -33.19
CA VAL A 551 -13.33 3.10 -33.76
C VAL A 551 -12.99 3.93 -34.99
N LYS A 552 -11.87 4.66 -34.96
CA LYS A 552 -11.50 5.60 -36.03
C LYS A 552 -11.39 4.92 -37.40
N GLU A 553 -10.89 3.68 -37.40
CA GLU A 553 -10.62 2.91 -38.61
C GLU A 553 -11.89 2.48 -39.34
N THR A 554 -12.98 2.21 -38.61
CA THR A 554 -14.23 1.71 -39.20
C THR A 554 -15.37 2.72 -39.17
N GLY A 555 -15.27 3.76 -38.34
CA GLY A 555 -16.34 4.70 -38.05
C GLY A 555 -17.43 4.13 -37.12
N ASP A 556 -17.25 2.89 -36.64
CA ASP A 556 -18.23 2.24 -35.78
C ASP A 556 -18.33 2.92 -34.42
N VAL A 557 -19.56 3.27 -34.02
CA VAL A 557 -19.86 3.75 -32.68
C VAL A 557 -19.77 2.60 -31.69
N VAL A 558 -18.89 2.73 -30.69
CA VAL A 558 -18.66 1.72 -29.65
C VAL A 558 -19.24 2.13 -28.29
N LEU A 559 -19.24 3.44 -27.99
CA LEU A 559 -19.96 4.01 -26.83
C LEU A 559 -20.97 5.04 -27.33
N ALA A 560 -22.24 4.87 -26.96
CA ALA A 560 -23.31 5.78 -27.34
C ALA A 560 -24.13 6.23 -26.12
N GLY A 561 -24.93 7.29 -26.32
CA GLY A 561 -25.83 7.81 -25.31
C GLY A 561 -25.09 8.23 -24.02
N ALA A 562 -23.83 8.63 -24.16
CA ALA A 562 -22.89 8.75 -23.08
C ALA A 562 -22.69 10.21 -22.65
N TYR A 563 -22.38 10.39 -21.37
CA TYR A 563 -22.01 11.69 -20.83
C TYR A 563 -21.10 11.54 -19.61
N VAL A 564 -20.35 12.59 -19.31
CA VAL A 564 -19.62 12.79 -18.05
C VAL A 564 -20.12 14.08 -17.41
N ASP A 565 -20.52 14.01 -16.15
CA ASP A 565 -20.81 15.18 -15.33
C ASP A 565 -19.56 15.62 -14.57
N LEU A 566 -19.26 16.91 -14.63
CA LEU A 566 -18.13 17.54 -13.94
C LEU A 566 -18.63 18.56 -12.91
N GLN A 567 -17.90 18.71 -11.80
CA GLN A 567 -18.11 19.74 -10.80
C GLN A 567 -17.42 21.04 -11.24
N ASN A 568 -18.14 22.16 -11.32
CA ASN A 568 -17.60 23.50 -11.63
C ASN A 568 -16.66 23.53 -12.86
N VAL A 569 -17.25 23.39 -14.05
CA VAL A 569 -16.49 23.37 -15.31
C VAL A 569 -15.89 24.74 -15.61
N VAL A 570 -14.57 24.81 -15.68
CA VAL A 570 -13.86 26.01 -16.15
C VAL A 570 -13.79 25.97 -17.68
N ASP A 571 -14.20 27.04 -18.35
CA ASP A 571 -13.97 27.22 -19.78
C ASP A 571 -12.47 27.29 -20.06
N VAL A 572 -11.91 26.20 -20.57
CA VAL A 572 -10.56 26.22 -21.14
C VAL A 572 -10.71 26.55 -22.62
N LYS A 573 -10.52 27.83 -22.97
CA LYS A 573 -9.96 28.13 -24.29
C LYS A 573 -8.61 27.45 -24.31
N VAL A 574 -8.40 26.58 -25.29
CA VAL A 574 -7.10 26.02 -25.58
C VAL A 574 -6.23 27.21 -26.00
N ASP A 575 -5.58 27.84 -25.04
CA ASP A 575 -4.33 28.52 -25.34
C ASP A 575 -3.45 27.46 -25.97
N LYS A 576 -2.95 27.76 -27.17
CA LYS A 576 -1.89 26.97 -27.78
C LYS A 576 -0.88 26.72 -26.68
N VAL A 577 -0.76 25.47 -26.26
CA VAL A 577 0.38 24.99 -25.48
C VAL A 577 1.59 25.57 -26.21
N PRO A 578 2.44 26.40 -25.56
CA PRO A 578 3.67 26.84 -26.20
C PRO A 578 4.36 25.57 -26.65
N GLU A 579 4.72 25.45 -27.92
CA GLU A 579 5.45 24.29 -28.44
C GLU A 579 6.60 23.96 -27.48
N VAL A 580 6.42 22.94 -26.64
CA VAL A 580 7.52 22.35 -25.90
C VAL A 580 8.17 21.42 -26.91
N GLY A 581 9.13 21.98 -27.64
CA GLY A 581 9.80 21.27 -28.72
C GLY A 581 10.62 22.20 -29.59
N LYS A 582 11.83 22.55 -29.15
CA LYS A 582 13.00 22.85 -30.02
C LYS A 582 14.32 23.02 -29.26
N LEU A 583 14.28 23.47 -27.99
CA LEU A 583 15.47 23.77 -27.18
C LEU A 583 15.49 22.93 -25.89
N GLN A 584 16.64 22.36 -25.55
CA GLN A 584 16.82 21.61 -24.30
C GLN A 584 16.76 22.52 -23.06
N SER A 585 17.19 23.79 -23.19
CA SER A 585 17.12 24.80 -22.13
C SER A 585 15.70 25.11 -21.66
N ASP A 586 14.67 24.92 -22.50
CA ASP A 586 13.27 25.16 -22.13
C ASP A 586 12.86 24.33 -20.90
N LEU A 587 13.39 23.10 -20.75
CA LEU A 587 13.13 22.22 -19.61
C LEU A 587 13.73 22.76 -18.30
N VAL A 588 14.95 23.30 -18.39
CA VAL A 588 15.65 23.87 -17.23
C VAL A 588 14.97 25.16 -16.78
N PHE A 589 14.57 26.02 -17.71
CA PHE A 589 13.83 27.23 -17.36
C PHE A 589 12.45 26.90 -16.77
N ALA A 590 11.76 25.87 -17.25
CA ALA A 590 10.51 25.40 -16.62
C ALA A 590 10.71 24.97 -15.14
N GLU A 591 11.82 24.30 -14.84
CA GLU A 591 12.20 23.91 -13.47
C GLU A 591 12.59 25.13 -12.61
N ILE A 592 13.39 26.06 -13.14
CA ILE A 592 13.71 27.34 -12.48
C ILE A 592 12.42 28.10 -12.13
N GLY A 593 11.46 28.13 -13.06
CA GLY A 593 10.17 28.79 -12.86
C GLY A 593 9.33 28.16 -11.75
N ARG A 594 9.35 26.84 -11.60
CA ARG A 594 8.72 26.15 -10.46
C ARG A 594 9.36 26.55 -9.14
N ARG A 595 10.69 26.50 -9.05
CA ARG A 595 11.43 26.85 -7.81
C ARG A 595 11.24 28.30 -7.38
N ILE A 596 11.14 29.24 -8.33
CA ILE A 596 10.85 30.64 -8.02
C ILE A 596 9.45 30.80 -7.40
N LYS A 597 8.47 29.95 -7.75
CA LYS A 597 7.15 29.99 -7.08
C LYS A 597 7.24 29.55 -5.61
N ASP A 598 8.06 28.56 -5.31
CA ASP A 598 8.16 27.99 -3.95
C ASP A 598 9.01 28.86 -3.01
N MET A 599 10.14 29.39 -3.51
CA MET A 599 11.16 30.06 -2.68
C MET A 599 11.41 31.53 -3.07
N GLY A 600 10.66 32.07 -4.02
CA GLY A 600 11.01 33.34 -4.66
C GLY A 600 11.07 34.55 -3.71
N ALA A 601 10.26 34.58 -2.64
CA ALA A 601 10.33 35.65 -1.64
C ALA A 601 11.68 35.71 -0.89
N GLU A 602 12.32 34.55 -0.67
CA GLU A 602 13.66 34.49 -0.06
C GLU A 602 14.74 34.86 -1.08
N LEU A 603 14.59 34.37 -2.32
CA LEU A 603 15.52 34.64 -3.41
C LEU A 603 15.55 36.13 -3.78
N VAL A 604 14.40 36.80 -3.83
CA VAL A 604 14.31 38.25 -4.08
C VAL A 604 15.09 39.04 -3.03
N LYS A 605 14.95 38.69 -1.74
CA LYS A 605 15.67 39.36 -0.64
C LYS A 605 17.20 39.20 -0.76
N LYS A 606 17.65 38.03 -1.20
CA LYS A 606 19.09 37.71 -1.31
C LYS A 606 19.74 38.30 -2.57
N ILE A 607 19.03 38.27 -3.70
CA ILE A 607 19.60 38.59 -5.02
C ILE A 607 19.33 40.04 -5.44
N ASN A 608 18.06 40.49 -5.37
CA ASN A 608 17.61 41.83 -5.74
C ASN A 608 18.08 42.29 -7.14
N ALA A 609 17.85 41.47 -8.17
CA ALA A 609 18.29 41.73 -9.55
C ALA A 609 17.41 41.04 -10.61
N VAL A 610 17.44 41.55 -11.84
CA VAL A 610 16.81 40.96 -13.02
C VAL A 610 17.86 40.40 -13.97
N PHE A 611 17.72 39.14 -14.35
CA PHE A 611 18.62 38.43 -15.27
C PHE A 611 17.90 38.07 -16.55
N GLU A 612 18.51 38.37 -17.69
CA GLU A 612 18.05 37.94 -19.00
C GLU A 612 18.98 36.86 -19.57
N TRP A 613 18.42 35.86 -20.25
CA TRP A 613 19.14 34.78 -20.90
C TRP A 613 18.76 34.75 -22.37
N GLU A 614 19.74 34.86 -23.25
CA GLU A 614 19.62 34.71 -24.69
C GLU A 614 20.21 33.35 -25.10
N ILE A 615 19.33 32.42 -25.46
CA ILE A 615 19.72 31.08 -25.89
C ILE A 615 19.91 31.06 -27.41
N ILE A 616 21.09 30.64 -27.85
CA ILE A 616 21.49 30.59 -29.26
C ILE A 616 21.33 29.16 -29.81
N GLN A 617 20.69 29.01 -30.97
CA GLN A 617 20.67 27.75 -31.73
C GLN A 617 20.90 28.09 -33.20
N GLY A 618 21.82 27.38 -33.87
CA GLY A 618 22.17 27.66 -35.27
C GLY A 618 22.76 29.07 -35.52
N GLY A 619 23.40 29.67 -34.51
CA GLY A 619 24.02 31.00 -34.61
C GLY A 619 23.06 32.19 -34.46
N GLN A 620 21.77 31.95 -34.21
CA GLN A 620 20.76 32.99 -33.96
C GLN A 620 20.11 32.82 -32.58
N THR A 621 19.58 33.91 -32.00
CA THR A 621 18.82 33.84 -30.74
C THR A 621 17.51 33.09 -30.96
N ALA A 622 17.44 31.89 -30.41
CA ALA A 622 16.29 31.00 -30.52
C ALA A 622 15.26 31.22 -29.39
N ALA A 623 15.71 31.63 -28.21
CA ALA A 623 14.83 32.01 -27.11
C ALA A 623 15.44 33.12 -26.24
N ARG A 624 14.57 33.90 -25.61
CA ARG A 624 14.91 34.81 -24.52
C ARG A 624 14.13 34.44 -23.27
N TRP A 625 14.79 34.46 -22.13
CA TRP A 625 14.19 34.19 -20.82
C TRP A 625 14.57 35.28 -19.84
N THR A 626 13.61 35.73 -19.06
CA THR A 626 13.82 36.75 -18.03
C THR A 626 13.49 36.18 -16.65
N ILE A 627 14.45 36.24 -15.74
CA ILE A 627 14.32 35.92 -14.32
C ILE A 627 14.32 37.24 -13.55
N ASP A 628 13.17 37.66 -13.05
CA ASP A 628 13.04 38.82 -12.17
C ASP A 628 13.11 38.34 -10.72
N LEU A 629 14.21 38.63 -10.03
CA LEU A 629 14.39 38.40 -8.58
C LEU A 629 14.61 39.74 -7.86
N LYS A 630 13.93 40.78 -8.34
CA LYS A 630 13.95 42.14 -7.83
C LYS A 630 12.55 42.59 -7.40
N SER A 631 11.53 42.12 -8.10
CA SER A 631 10.13 42.52 -7.92
C SER A 631 9.30 41.44 -7.25
N GLY A 632 8.36 41.85 -6.37
CA GLY A 632 7.36 40.95 -5.77
C GLY A 632 7.97 39.73 -5.08
N THR A 633 7.44 38.55 -5.38
CA THR A 633 7.98 37.25 -4.93
C THR A 633 8.90 36.61 -5.98
N GLY A 634 9.34 37.35 -6.99
CA GLY A 634 10.14 36.84 -8.09
C GLY A 634 9.30 36.18 -9.18
N SER A 635 9.79 36.20 -10.43
CA SER A 635 9.10 35.60 -11.57
C SER A 635 10.06 35.15 -12.66
N LEU A 636 9.60 34.20 -13.49
CA LEU A 636 10.25 33.80 -14.73
C LEU A 636 9.29 34.03 -15.90
N GLN A 637 9.78 34.60 -16.99
CA GLN A 637 9.01 34.85 -18.20
C GLN A 637 9.81 34.48 -19.45
N LYS A 638 9.14 33.91 -20.46
CA LYS A 638 9.74 33.69 -21.80
C LYS A 638 9.46 34.93 -22.66
N GLY A 639 10.51 35.56 -23.16
CA GLY A 639 10.47 36.81 -23.91
C GLY A 639 11.47 37.85 -23.41
N PRO A 640 11.71 38.92 -24.21
CA PRO A 640 12.59 40.01 -23.81
C PRO A 640 12.02 40.75 -22.60
N TYR A 641 12.90 41.19 -21.70
CA TYR A 641 12.48 42.03 -20.59
C TYR A 641 12.06 43.42 -21.09
N SER A 642 10.96 43.97 -20.57
CA SER A 642 10.46 45.29 -20.96
C SER A 642 11.33 46.45 -20.41
N GLY A 643 12.11 46.20 -19.35
CA GLY A 643 13.08 47.14 -18.78
C GLY A 643 14.52 46.81 -19.16
N LYS A 644 15.48 47.49 -18.52
CA LYS A 644 16.91 47.14 -18.65
C LYS A 644 17.26 46.02 -17.66
N PRO A 645 17.66 44.81 -18.13
CA PRO A 645 18.09 43.77 -17.21
C PRO A 645 19.41 44.17 -16.52
N ASP A 646 19.60 43.72 -15.28
CA ASP A 646 20.83 43.99 -14.52
C ASP A 646 22.00 43.17 -15.10
N VAL A 647 21.73 41.97 -15.63
CA VAL A 647 22.69 41.10 -16.33
C VAL A 647 22.00 40.37 -17.48
N THR A 648 22.66 40.26 -18.64
CA THR A 648 22.26 39.41 -19.76
C THR A 648 23.32 38.33 -20.00
N PHE A 649 22.91 37.07 -20.03
CA PHE A 649 23.71 35.90 -20.39
C PHE A 649 23.40 35.48 -21.83
N THR A 650 24.40 35.27 -22.66
CA THR A 650 24.22 34.77 -24.04
C THR A 650 25.11 33.55 -24.26
N LEU A 651 24.52 32.41 -24.62
CA LEU A 651 25.23 31.15 -24.88
C LEU A 651 24.39 30.20 -25.74
N SER A 652 25.01 29.17 -26.31
CA SER A 652 24.29 28.16 -27.09
C SER A 652 23.41 27.28 -26.20
N ASP A 653 22.34 26.70 -26.76
CA ASP A 653 21.47 25.74 -26.05
C ASP A 653 22.28 24.54 -25.51
N GLU A 654 23.26 24.07 -26.29
CA GLU A 654 24.16 22.98 -25.89
C GLU A 654 25.11 23.39 -24.76
N ASP A 655 25.81 24.53 -24.88
CA ASP A 655 26.71 25.01 -23.83
C ASP A 655 25.95 25.33 -22.53
N PHE A 656 24.69 25.80 -22.63
CA PHE A 656 23.83 26.02 -21.48
C PHE A 656 23.54 24.69 -20.74
N MET A 657 23.22 23.63 -21.48
CA MET A 657 22.99 22.31 -20.87
C MET A 657 24.27 21.75 -20.25
N ASP A 658 25.42 21.92 -20.89
CA ASP A 658 26.71 21.49 -20.33
C ASP A 658 27.07 22.26 -19.05
N VAL A 659 26.72 23.55 -18.97
CA VAL A 659 26.89 24.35 -17.75
C VAL A 659 25.99 23.84 -16.63
N VAL A 660 24.71 23.58 -16.92
CA VAL A 660 23.74 23.08 -15.93
C VAL A 660 24.10 21.68 -15.43
N GLN A 661 24.59 20.81 -16.31
CA GLN A 661 25.04 19.45 -15.97
C GLN A 661 26.43 19.40 -15.32
N GLY A 662 27.10 20.55 -15.13
CA GLY A 662 28.44 20.64 -14.56
C GLY A 662 29.57 20.13 -15.47
N LYS A 663 29.29 19.84 -16.74
CA LYS A 663 30.26 19.41 -17.75
C LYS A 663 31.13 20.57 -18.26
N LEU A 664 30.56 21.77 -18.31
CA LEU A 664 31.25 23.00 -18.70
C LEU A 664 31.28 23.98 -17.53
N ASN A 665 32.48 24.33 -17.08
CA ASN A 665 32.65 25.35 -16.03
C ASN A 665 32.25 26.74 -16.58
N PRO A 666 31.36 27.50 -15.88
CA PRO A 666 30.88 28.81 -16.34
C PRO A 666 31.99 29.86 -16.58
N GLN A 667 33.02 29.88 -15.73
CA GLN A 667 34.15 30.81 -15.89
C GLN A 667 34.96 30.46 -17.15
N LYS A 668 35.20 29.16 -17.38
CA LYS A 668 35.85 28.68 -18.60
C LYS A 668 35.02 28.99 -19.85
N ALA A 669 33.70 28.82 -19.79
CA ALA A 669 32.80 29.19 -20.88
C ALA A 669 32.89 30.69 -21.19
N PHE A 670 33.01 31.54 -20.17
CA PHE A 670 33.18 32.98 -20.34
C PHE A 670 34.51 33.35 -21.01
N PHE A 671 35.64 32.86 -20.49
CA PHE A 671 36.97 33.16 -21.06
C PHE A 671 37.18 32.58 -22.47
N THR A 672 36.49 31.50 -22.82
CA THR A 672 36.54 30.90 -24.16
C THR A 672 35.51 31.53 -25.13
N GLY A 673 34.72 32.51 -24.68
CA GLY A 673 33.74 33.22 -25.51
C GLY A 673 32.44 32.44 -25.78
N LYS A 674 32.28 31.25 -25.20
CA LYS A 674 31.07 30.40 -25.29
C LYS A 674 29.90 30.95 -24.47
N LEU A 675 30.20 31.59 -23.34
CA LEU A 675 29.25 32.37 -22.54
C LEU A 675 29.64 33.85 -22.63
N LYS A 676 28.70 34.70 -23.04
CA LYS A 676 28.88 36.15 -23.03
C LYS A 676 28.02 36.76 -21.93
N LEU A 677 28.58 37.72 -21.21
CA LEU A 677 27.90 38.47 -20.16
C LEU A 677 27.87 39.95 -20.53
N ARG A 678 26.71 40.59 -20.33
CA ARG A 678 26.54 42.04 -20.41
C ARG A 678 25.85 42.54 -19.15
N GLY A 679 26.20 43.73 -18.66
CA GLY A 679 25.62 44.29 -17.42
C GLY A 679 26.53 44.13 -16.20
N ASN A 680 25.94 44.00 -15.01
CA ASN A 680 26.66 43.98 -13.74
C ASN A 680 27.24 42.58 -13.43
N ILE A 681 28.52 42.41 -13.74
CA ILE A 681 29.26 41.15 -13.57
C ILE A 681 29.29 40.67 -12.09
N VAL A 682 29.19 41.57 -11.11
CA VAL A 682 29.14 41.16 -9.69
C VAL A 682 27.81 40.48 -9.36
N LEU A 683 26.71 40.93 -9.98
CA LEU A 683 25.40 40.30 -9.79
C LEU A 683 25.32 38.91 -10.45
N SER A 684 26.10 38.64 -11.51
CA SER A 684 26.13 37.31 -12.12
C SER A 684 26.72 36.24 -11.18
N GLN A 685 27.65 36.63 -10.29
CA GLN A 685 28.24 35.73 -9.30
C GLN A 685 27.25 35.33 -8.18
N LYS A 686 26.33 36.23 -7.81
CA LYS A 686 25.29 35.93 -6.81
C LYS A 686 24.35 34.82 -7.27
N LEU A 687 24.07 34.75 -8.57
CA LEU A 687 23.25 33.70 -9.15
C LEU A 687 23.96 32.34 -9.10
N GLU A 688 25.27 32.31 -9.33
CA GLU A 688 26.08 31.07 -9.31
C GLU A 688 26.17 30.45 -7.91
N VAL A 689 26.32 31.28 -6.86
CA VAL A 689 26.36 30.80 -5.46
C VAL A 689 25.07 30.10 -5.06
N ILE A 690 23.93 30.54 -5.61
CA ILE A 690 22.62 29.95 -5.32
C ILE A 690 22.32 28.77 -6.24
N LEU A 691 22.77 28.75 -7.49
CA LEU A 691 22.60 27.57 -8.33
C LEU A 691 23.50 26.40 -7.88
N LYS A 692 24.70 26.66 -7.33
CA LYS A 692 25.62 25.63 -6.83
C LYS A 692 25.10 24.82 -5.65
N ASP A 693 24.43 25.46 -4.69
CA ASP A 693 23.88 24.74 -3.51
C ASP A 693 22.72 23.81 -3.87
N TYR A 694 22.18 23.92 -5.10
CA TYR A 694 20.98 23.21 -5.55
C TYR A 694 21.14 22.52 -6.92
N ALA A 695 22.39 22.35 -7.39
CA ALA A 695 22.78 21.69 -8.64
C ALA A 695 23.11 20.19 -8.49
N LYS A 696 22.51 19.51 -7.51
CA LYS A 696 22.37 18.04 -7.54
C LYS A 696 21.00 17.71 -8.14
N LEU A 697 20.90 17.86 -9.46
CA LEU A 697 19.88 17.22 -10.28
C LEU A 697 20.48 15.98 -10.93
#